data_AF-A0A848XXK2-F1
#
_entry.id   AF-A0A848XXK2-F1
#
_cell.length_a   1.000
_cell.length_b   1.000
_cell.length_c   1.000
_cell.angle_alpha   90.00
_cell.angle_beta   90.00
_cell.angle_gamma   90.00
#
_symmetry.space_group_name_H-M   'P 1'
#
loop_
_entity.id
_entity.type
_entity.pdbx_description
1 polymer ?
#
loop_
_entity_poly.entity_id
_entity_poly.type
_entity_poly.pdbx_seq_one_letter_code
_entity_poly.pdbx_strand_id
1 'polypeptide(L)'
;MEIETKYIAPRSPAFVALMQTPDVAGYHLEPMPAVSVQDVYLDTLDGDLLRQGYVFRVREQDEEVIATLKSLGGAEGAVHRRLELEAALGGPIRQGRLPIIPEGALRRSLDALVGDASLVELVRLRQHRTPRVAFDGARLVGVLTLDVVAHEVDGTLHVTNEVEVELAATGREDDLYRLDPVLQQWGLEPTARSKFERALLRQPPNADRPLLILPDERAALERFQESGTPLHRRRARVVLLASRGLRAPTIANKVGLSAARVRHWIQAYREQRLAIFEGATDRNEAQPSGHAAPRYRVSELVSAGTEVPAVFASDHIPDETFAPEPMDRSEPETVAAPFWLGTALRARGFALPEEPRVVRIREEEIESERTPPAFPFESLPTGGDGMHADGLEADITEPDEQAPTTAPDLFDAPVSVVEEVHGVERPVLAPPPPAAQIRPPRTRPVLQADEPVLHGAARVLRYQYDRFVDTTERLRTEGDATAVRRLLIGAHRVRIALELFHDYLPVRLAGRLHRGLRGTARTLDALGDLDLVRAHVISAQADSEATEQSAFAPTLSALDSQRRAAFDALLARLDSGLHTQWLQRFTRLLGHLDEQVAAGLLVGDNHRDAPDDYLGEDLERPARSRLRHMLGSSLWDRYEALRAYDSLVEADSESSLYPLGVACAAFQYVLGLAAGCSTDGVQAAARPLSEIESHLLHLRHARVTADALAPYMDAAPVSELHRRMQTLANETQAEVPKAWASIDSEAYREALGQIVATI
;
A
#
# COMPACT_ATOMS: atom_id res chain seq x y z
N MET A 1 -11.47 0.84 8.58
CA MET A 1 -10.43 1.83 8.22
C MET A 1 -10.85 3.15 8.81
N GLU A 2 -10.04 3.71 9.70
CA GLU A 2 -10.29 5.00 10.36
C GLU A 2 -9.91 6.15 9.39
N ILE A 3 -10.77 7.17 9.27
CA ILE A 3 -10.51 8.40 8.50
C ILE A 3 -10.81 9.61 9.37
N GLU A 4 -9.80 10.43 9.64
CA GLU A 4 -9.92 11.56 10.55
C GLU A 4 -9.06 12.76 10.15
N THR A 5 -9.41 13.95 10.65
CA THR A 5 -8.53 15.15 10.63
C THR A 5 -8.12 15.58 12.02
N LYS A 6 -6.90 16.10 12.19
CA LYS A 6 -6.37 16.55 13.48
C LYS A 6 -5.82 17.97 13.44
N TYR A 7 -6.10 18.73 14.49
CA TYR A 7 -5.67 20.11 14.64
C TYR A 7 -5.18 20.40 16.07
N ILE A 8 -4.20 21.29 16.17
CA ILE A 8 -3.80 21.92 17.43
C ILE A 8 -4.59 23.22 17.60
N ALA A 9 -5.06 23.50 18.81
CA ALA A 9 -5.71 24.75 19.15
C ALA A 9 -4.79 25.59 20.07
N PRO A 10 -3.80 26.32 19.52
CA PRO A 10 -2.82 27.07 20.30
C PRO A 10 -3.41 28.30 21.01
N ARG A 11 -4.56 28.80 20.54
CA ARG A 11 -5.33 29.90 21.15
C ARG A 11 -6.69 29.36 21.61
N SER A 12 -6.98 29.45 22.92
CA SER A 12 -8.21 28.91 23.52
C SER A 12 -9.55 29.46 22.99
N PRO A 13 -9.69 30.68 22.41
CA PRO A 13 -11.02 31.19 22.02
C PRO A 13 -11.73 30.31 20.99
N ALA A 14 -11.00 29.77 20.02
CA ALA A 14 -11.57 28.91 18.99
C ALA A 14 -11.97 27.53 19.54
N PHE A 15 -11.15 26.98 20.44
CA PHE A 15 -11.44 25.74 21.14
C PHE A 15 -12.72 25.88 21.98
N VAL A 16 -12.82 26.94 22.78
CA VAL A 16 -14.01 27.23 23.59
C VAL A 16 -15.23 27.50 22.73
N ALA A 17 -15.09 28.25 21.61
CA ALA A 17 -16.18 28.50 20.68
C ALA A 17 -16.71 27.19 20.06
N LEU A 18 -15.83 26.26 19.68
CA LEU A 18 -16.21 24.95 19.15
C LEU A 18 -16.88 24.05 20.20
N MET A 19 -16.63 24.24 21.50
CA MET A 19 -17.39 23.55 22.55
C MET A 19 -18.84 24.01 22.63
N GLN A 20 -19.13 25.26 22.26
CA GLN A 20 -20.41 25.91 22.50
C GLN A 20 -21.27 26.07 21.24
N THR A 21 -20.65 26.21 20.06
CA THR A 21 -21.39 26.54 18.82
C THR A 21 -22.38 25.43 18.44
N PRO A 22 -23.64 25.72 18.12
CA PRO A 22 -24.56 24.68 17.66
C PRO A 22 -24.20 24.16 16.27
N ASP A 23 -23.47 24.95 15.47
CA ASP A 23 -23.15 24.62 14.08
C ASP A 23 -21.73 25.04 13.71
N VAL A 24 -21.11 24.30 12.80
CA VAL A 24 -19.81 24.64 12.19
C VAL A 24 -19.80 24.24 10.71
N ALA A 25 -19.38 25.15 9.82
CA ALA A 25 -19.33 24.91 8.37
C ALA A 25 -20.65 24.41 7.71
N GLY A 26 -21.80 24.65 8.37
CA GLY A 26 -23.11 24.14 7.93
C GLY A 26 -23.50 22.77 8.50
N TYR A 27 -22.68 22.19 9.37
CA TYR A 27 -22.97 20.97 10.11
C TYR A 27 -23.50 21.28 11.50
N HIS A 28 -24.57 20.60 11.88
CA HIS A 28 -25.14 20.68 13.23
C HIS A 28 -24.35 19.82 14.21
N LEU A 29 -24.05 20.34 15.39
CA LEU A 29 -23.23 19.68 16.40
C LEU A 29 -24.03 19.37 17.67
N GLU A 30 -24.22 18.10 17.96
CA GLU A 30 -24.84 17.66 19.20
C GLU A 30 -23.80 17.29 20.27
N PRO A 31 -23.94 17.74 21.53
CA PRO A 31 -23.01 17.40 22.59
C PRO A 31 -23.17 15.95 23.08
N MET A 32 -22.03 15.32 23.41
CA MET A 32 -21.95 14.05 24.12
C MET A 32 -21.30 14.24 25.51
N PRO A 33 -21.50 13.30 26.45
CA PRO A 33 -20.81 13.33 27.74
C PRO A 33 -19.29 13.41 27.55
N ALA A 34 -18.65 14.31 28.31
CA ALA A 34 -17.20 14.38 28.33
C ALA A 34 -16.63 13.14 29.02
N VAL A 35 -15.51 12.64 28.52
CA VAL A 35 -14.86 11.43 29.03
C VAL A 35 -13.42 11.72 29.39
N SER A 36 -12.95 11.12 30.49
CA SER A 36 -11.54 11.18 30.87
C SER A 36 -10.87 9.86 30.49
N VAL A 37 -9.79 9.94 29.75
CA VAL A 37 -9.06 8.75 29.28
C VAL A 37 -7.60 8.83 29.68
N GLN A 38 -7.03 7.67 29.99
CA GLN A 38 -5.62 7.48 30.22
C GLN A 38 -5.07 6.53 29.16
N ASP A 39 -4.13 7.01 28.36
CA ASP A 39 -3.47 6.23 27.31
C ASP A 39 -2.06 5.86 27.76
N VAL A 40 -1.72 4.58 27.73
CA VAL A 40 -0.37 4.06 27.95
C VAL A 40 0.13 3.47 26.64
N TYR A 41 1.15 4.10 26.07
CA TYR A 41 1.81 3.65 24.85
C TYR A 41 2.98 2.76 25.20
N LEU A 42 3.03 1.60 24.57
CA LEU A 42 3.99 0.55 24.87
C LEU A 42 4.70 0.11 23.60
N ASP A 43 5.96 -0.27 23.76
CA ASP A 43 6.80 -0.84 22.71
C ASP A 43 7.85 -1.73 23.36
N THR A 44 8.62 -2.47 22.57
CA THR A 44 9.78 -3.21 23.09
C THR A 44 10.87 -2.24 23.54
N LEU A 45 11.84 -2.72 24.31
CA LEU A 45 12.99 -1.91 24.71
C LEU A 45 13.76 -1.34 23.50
N ASP A 46 13.73 -2.06 22.37
CA ASP A 46 14.38 -1.70 21.12
C ASP A 46 13.47 -0.90 20.15
N GLY A 47 12.20 -0.67 20.51
CA GLY A 47 11.25 0.11 19.72
C GLY A 47 10.75 -0.60 18.47
N ASP A 48 10.55 -1.91 18.52
CA ASP A 48 10.23 -2.75 17.36
C ASP A 48 8.94 -2.36 16.64
N LEU A 49 7.92 -1.95 17.38
CA LEU A 49 6.66 -1.48 16.79
C LEU A 49 6.88 -0.18 16.04
N LEU A 50 7.51 0.81 16.67
CA LEU A 50 7.80 2.09 16.02
C LEU A 50 8.67 1.91 14.78
N ARG A 51 9.68 1.03 14.81
CA ARG A 51 10.55 0.73 13.65
C ARG A 51 9.77 0.16 12.48
N GLN A 52 8.76 -0.65 12.75
CA GLN A 52 7.88 -1.26 11.75
C GLN A 52 6.71 -0.36 11.36
N GLY A 53 6.64 0.85 11.91
CA GLY A 53 5.58 1.81 11.61
C GLY A 53 4.25 1.46 12.27
N TYR A 54 4.28 0.97 13.50
CA TYR A 54 3.10 0.70 14.32
C TYR A 54 3.21 1.38 15.69
N VAL A 55 2.06 1.57 16.33
CA VAL A 55 1.96 1.99 17.72
C VAL A 55 0.96 1.11 18.45
N PHE A 56 1.34 0.65 19.64
CA PHE A 56 0.46 -0.08 20.53
C PHE A 56 0.12 0.76 21.76
N ARG A 57 -1.16 0.78 22.11
CA ARG A 57 -1.70 1.60 23.20
C ARG A 57 -2.69 0.78 24.00
N VAL A 58 -2.64 0.94 25.31
CA VAL A 58 -3.75 0.55 26.19
C VAL A 58 -4.41 1.81 26.73
N ARG A 59 -5.71 1.93 26.47
CA ARG A 59 -6.56 3.01 26.94
C ARG A 59 -7.39 2.53 28.12
N GLU A 60 -7.38 3.29 29.19
CA GLU A 60 -8.32 3.17 30.30
C GLU A 60 -9.31 4.34 30.18
N GLN A 61 -10.60 4.00 30.12
CA GLN A 61 -11.70 4.95 30.09
C GLN A 61 -12.79 4.40 31.02
N ASP A 62 -13.09 5.13 32.09
CA ASP A 62 -14.03 4.67 33.13
C ASP A 62 -13.62 3.28 33.68
N GLU A 63 -14.47 2.25 33.54
CA GLU A 63 -14.16 0.85 33.92
C GLU A 63 -13.65 0.00 32.75
N GLU A 64 -13.60 0.56 31.53
CA GLU A 64 -13.19 -0.15 30.32
C GLU A 64 -11.71 0.03 30.03
N VAL A 65 -11.08 -1.08 29.63
CA VAL A 65 -9.68 -1.09 29.20
C VAL A 65 -9.58 -1.70 27.81
N ILE A 66 -9.08 -0.91 26.86
CA ILE A 66 -9.02 -1.28 25.45
C ILE A 66 -7.57 -1.22 24.99
N ALA A 67 -7.09 -2.32 24.44
CA ALA A 67 -5.83 -2.37 23.71
C ALA A 67 -6.06 -2.07 22.24
N THR A 68 -5.21 -1.24 21.66
CA THR A 68 -5.28 -0.79 20.28
C THR A 68 -3.90 -0.91 19.63
N LEU A 69 -3.81 -1.58 18.48
CA LEU A 69 -2.65 -1.54 17.58
C LEU A 69 -3.03 -0.71 16.35
N LYS A 70 -2.34 0.41 16.13
CA LYS A 70 -2.54 1.29 14.96
C LYS A 70 -1.30 1.33 14.08
N SER A 71 -1.48 1.38 12.77
CA SER A 71 -0.39 1.73 11.86
C SER A 71 -0.04 3.22 11.94
N LEU A 72 1.24 3.53 11.87
CA LEU A 72 1.79 4.88 11.78
C LEU A 72 2.07 5.25 10.32
N GLY A 73 1.97 6.54 9.98
CA GLY A 73 2.03 7.03 8.60
C GLY A 73 0.64 7.17 7.94
N GLY A 74 0.62 7.47 6.64
CA GLY A 74 -0.61 7.64 5.85
C GLY A 74 -1.33 9.00 5.99
N ALA A 75 -0.64 10.04 6.45
CA ALA A 75 -1.21 11.39 6.54
C ALA A 75 -0.86 12.23 5.30
N GLU A 76 -1.87 12.86 4.68
CA GLU A 76 -1.70 13.91 3.66
C GLU A 76 -2.40 15.18 4.16
N GLY A 77 -1.61 16.14 4.67
CA GLY A 77 -2.16 17.30 5.36
C GLY A 77 -2.80 16.92 6.70
N ALA A 78 -4.07 17.29 6.90
CA ALA A 78 -4.82 16.96 8.12
C ALA A 78 -5.38 15.53 8.12
N VAL A 79 -5.57 14.90 6.95
CA VAL A 79 -6.32 13.63 6.82
C VAL A 79 -5.42 12.42 7.09
N HIS A 80 -5.85 11.53 7.99
CA HIS A 80 -5.18 10.27 8.33
C HIS A 80 -5.99 9.06 7.82
N ARG A 81 -5.34 8.06 7.21
CA ARG A 81 -5.95 6.76 6.83
C ARG A 81 -5.14 5.61 7.40
N ARG A 82 -5.71 4.82 8.33
CA ARG A 82 -4.96 3.81 9.09
C ARG A 82 -5.72 2.50 9.31
N LEU A 83 -4.94 1.42 9.43
CA LEU A 83 -5.41 0.13 9.93
C LEU A 83 -5.37 0.18 11.45
N GLU A 84 -6.46 -0.25 12.09
CA GLU A 84 -6.61 -0.29 13.53
C GLU A 84 -7.20 -1.64 13.94
N LEU A 85 -6.58 -2.28 14.93
CA LEU A 85 -7.09 -3.47 15.59
C LEU A 85 -7.29 -3.16 17.06
N GLU A 86 -8.43 -3.56 17.61
CA GLU A 86 -8.79 -3.31 19.01
C GLU A 86 -9.22 -4.58 19.74
N ALA A 87 -8.97 -4.65 21.04
CA ALA A 87 -9.49 -5.67 21.92
C ALA A 87 -9.72 -5.13 23.33
N ALA A 88 -10.85 -5.48 23.94
CA ALA A 88 -11.10 -5.21 25.35
C ALA A 88 -10.26 -6.16 26.23
N LEU A 89 -9.64 -5.62 27.29
CA LEU A 89 -8.72 -6.34 28.17
C LEU A 89 -9.34 -6.81 29.49
N GLY A 90 -10.58 -6.39 29.80
CA GLY A 90 -11.32 -6.88 30.97
C GLY A 90 -10.78 -6.46 32.35
N GLY A 91 -9.85 -5.49 32.42
CA GLY A 91 -9.37 -4.94 33.69
C GLY A 91 -8.22 -3.92 33.56
N PRO A 92 -7.94 -3.12 34.61
CA PRO A 92 -6.95 -2.04 34.61
C PRO A 92 -5.50 -2.53 34.53
N ILE A 93 -4.61 -1.67 34.06
CA ILE A 93 -3.16 -1.87 34.15
C ILE A 93 -2.78 -1.80 35.64
N ARG A 94 -2.26 -2.90 36.19
CA ARG A 94 -1.82 -2.96 37.59
C ARG A 94 -0.30 -2.94 37.67
N GLN A 95 0.27 -1.95 38.37
CA GLN A 95 1.69 -1.90 38.75
C GLN A 95 2.66 -2.17 37.57
N GLY A 96 2.39 -1.57 36.40
CA GLY A 96 3.24 -1.71 35.22
C GLY A 96 3.15 -3.06 34.50
N ARG A 97 2.23 -3.95 34.89
CA ARG A 97 1.92 -5.18 34.13
C ARG A 97 0.69 -4.97 33.27
N LEU A 98 0.85 -5.25 31.98
CA LEU A 98 -0.25 -5.31 31.03
C LEU A 98 -1.22 -6.43 31.39
N PRO A 99 -2.55 -6.19 31.31
CA PRO A 99 -3.52 -7.27 31.31
C PRO A 99 -3.24 -8.26 30.17
N ILE A 100 -3.71 -9.50 30.32
CA ILE A 100 -3.58 -10.51 29.28
C ILE A 100 -4.37 -10.05 28.05
N ILE A 101 -3.68 -9.92 26.91
CA ILE A 101 -4.35 -9.66 25.64
C ILE A 101 -5.07 -10.95 25.22
N PRO A 102 -6.39 -10.91 24.97
CA PRO A 102 -7.13 -12.10 24.59
C PRO A 102 -6.64 -12.66 23.24
N GLU A 103 -6.81 -13.96 23.03
CA GLU A 103 -6.55 -14.59 21.73
C GLU A 103 -7.40 -13.94 20.63
N GLY A 104 -6.79 -13.60 19.50
CA GLY A 104 -7.48 -12.86 18.44
C GLY A 104 -6.53 -12.20 17.43
N ALA A 105 -7.10 -11.41 16.52
CA ALA A 105 -6.34 -10.72 15.47
C ALA A 105 -5.31 -9.75 16.04
N LEU A 106 -5.64 -9.02 17.12
CA LEU A 106 -4.74 -8.11 17.80
C LEU A 106 -3.52 -8.84 18.37
N ARG A 107 -3.75 -9.92 19.13
CA ARG A 107 -2.67 -10.71 19.75
C ARG A 107 -1.74 -11.33 18.72
N ARG A 108 -2.28 -12.01 17.70
CA ARG A 108 -1.47 -12.59 16.62
C ARG A 108 -0.64 -11.54 15.89
N SER A 109 -1.22 -10.37 15.63
CA SER A 109 -0.51 -9.27 14.95
C SER A 109 0.59 -8.70 15.83
N LEU A 110 0.34 -8.53 17.14
CA LEU A 110 1.32 -8.05 18.09
C LEU A 110 2.48 -9.06 18.23
N ASP A 111 2.17 -10.34 18.42
CA ASP A 111 3.16 -11.43 18.53
C ASP A 111 4.03 -11.54 17.27
N ALA A 112 3.44 -11.38 16.08
CA ALA A 112 4.20 -11.37 14.83
C ALA A 112 5.16 -10.17 14.70
N LEU A 113 4.82 -9.02 15.31
CA LEU A 113 5.63 -7.80 15.24
C LEU A 113 6.73 -7.76 16.31
N VAL A 114 6.49 -8.30 17.51
CA VAL A 114 7.43 -8.19 18.66
C VAL A 114 8.09 -9.52 19.05
N GLY A 115 7.59 -10.65 18.57
CA GLY A 115 8.06 -11.98 18.98
C GLY A 115 7.97 -12.17 20.50
N ASP A 116 9.04 -12.67 21.10
CA ASP A 116 9.14 -12.90 22.55
C ASP A 116 9.56 -11.64 23.35
N ALA A 117 9.72 -10.49 22.68
CA ALA A 117 10.19 -9.27 23.33
C ALA A 117 9.11 -8.69 24.28
N SER A 118 9.54 -8.32 25.49
CA SER A 118 8.64 -7.71 26.47
C SER A 118 8.34 -6.25 26.15
N LEU A 119 7.07 -5.87 26.27
CA LEU A 119 6.61 -4.48 26.12
C LEU A 119 6.91 -3.67 27.38
N VAL A 120 7.38 -2.45 27.20
CA VAL A 120 7.66 -1.46 28.23
C VAL A 120 6.92 -0.17 27.93
N GLU A 121 6.60 0.59 28.97
CA GLU A 121 5.98 1.90 28.82
C GLU A 121 6.95 2.89 28.15
N LEU A 122 6.46 3.55 27.10
CA LEU A 122 7.15 4.63 26.42
C LEU A 122 6.60 6.00 26.82
N VAL A 123 5.28 6.15 26.80
CA VAL A 123 4.59 7.43 26.97
C VAL A 123 3.24 7.18 27.65
N ARG A 124 2.85 8.08 28.55
CA ARG A 124 1.53 8.09 29.18
C ARG A 124 0.85 9.43 28.98
N LEU A 125 -0.38 9.41 28.47
CA LEU A 125 -1.19 10.62 28.27
C LEU A 125 -2.44 10.55 29.11
N ARG A 126 -2.83 11.66 29.73
CA ARG A 126 -4.14 11.86 30.33
C ARG A 126 -4.90 12.85 29.49
N GLN A 127 -6.14 12.56 29.14
CA GLN A 127 -6.90 13.41 28.24
C GLN A 127 -8.32 13.59 28.76
N HIS A 128 -8.80 14.82 28.68
CA HIS A 128 -10.21 15.13 28.86
C HIS A 128 -10.81 15.42 27.50
N ARG A 129 -11.75 14.59 27.07
CA ARG A 129 -12.32 14.61 25.73
C ARG A 129 -13.75 15.11 25.80
N THR A 130 -14.08 16.12 24.99
CA THR A 130 -15.45 16.63 24.82
C THR A 130 -15.94 16.27 23.41
N PRO A 131 -16.59 15.11 23.24
CA PRO A 131 -17.10 14.69 21.93
C PRO A 131 -18.37 15.45 21.55
N ARG A 132 -18.51 15.70 20.25
CA ARG A 132 -19.70 16.29 19.63
C ARG A 132 -20.01 15.58 18.32
N VAL A 133 -21.23 15.11 18.16
CA VAL A 133 -21.67 14.42 16.95
C VAL A 133 -22.03 15.45 15.89
N ALA A 134 -21.48 15.31 14.68
CA ALA A 134 -21.72 16.21 13.57
C ALA A 134 -22.74 15.63 12.59
N PHE A 135 -23.72 16.45 12.18
CA PHE A 135 -24.79 16.09 11.26
C PHE A 135 -24.89 17.07 10.08
N ASP A 136 -25.25 16.53 8.91
CA ASP A 136 -25.66 17.29 7.73
C ASP A 136 -27.14 16.98 7.45
N GLY A 137 -28.03 17.83 7.96
CA GLY A 137 -29.45 17.48 8.07
C GLY A 137 -29.64 16.23 8.94
N ALA A 138 -30.20 15.17 8.38
CA ALA A 138 -30.38 13.88 9.07
C ALA A 138 -29.18 12.93 8.92
N ARG A 139 -28.18 13.26 8.09
CA ARG A 139 -27.03 12.39 7.81
C ARG A 139 -25.97 12.56 8.90
N LEU A 140 -25.66 11.47 9.61
CA LEU A 140 -24.50 11.41 10.50
C LEU A 140 -23.20 11.58 9.69
N VAL A 141 -22.43 12.61 10.01
CA VAL A 141 -21.16 12.91 9.33
C VAL A 141 -19.98 12.29 10.09
N GLY A 142 -19.98 12.43 11.41
CA GLY A 142 -18.85 11.98 12.22
C GLY A 142 -18.88 12.53 13.63
N VAL A 143 -17.74 12.43 14.33
CA VAL A 143 -17.56 12.96 15.68
C VAL A 143 -16.41 13.96 15.68
N LEU A 144 -16.70 15.17 16.13
CA LEU A 144 -15.72 16.19 16.45
C LEU A 144 -15.39 16.09 17.93
N THR A 145 -14.14 15.79 18.27
CA THR A 145 -13.66 15.71 19.67
C THR A 145 -12.76 16.88 19.99
N LEU A 146 -13.03 17.54 21.12
CA LEU A 146 -12.16 18.56 21.68
C LEU A 146 -11.41 17.98 22.87
N ASP A 147 -10.11 17.79 22.72
CA ASP A 147 -9.27 17.09 23.67
C ASP A 147 -8.32 18.06 24.37
N VAL A 148 -8.32 18.03 25.71
CA VAL A 148 -7.25 18.61 26.53
C VAL A 148 -6.30 17.48 26.90
N VAL A 149 -5.12 17.47 26.29
CA VAL A 149 -4.12 16.41 26.41
C VAL A 149 -3.02 16.85 27.36
N ALA A 150 -2.84 16.10 28.45
CA ALA A 150 -1.81 16.30 29.44
C ALA A 150 -0.78 15.15 29.40
N HIS A 151 0.49 15.51 29.44
CA HIS A 151 1.62 14.58 29.44
C HIS A 151 2.69 15.10 30.40
N GLU A 152 3.10 14.27 31.36
CA GLU A 152 4.16 14.62 32.29
C GLU A 152 5.50 14.04 31.80
N VAL A 153 6.53 14.89 31.74
CA VAL A 153 7.88 14.50 31.37
C VAL A 153 8.85 15.15 32.34
N ASP A 154 9.71 14.36 32.99
CA ASP A 154 10.70 14.84 33.98
C ASP A 154 10.10 15.79 35.03
N GLY A 155 8.90 15.46 35.53
CA GLY A 155 8.16 16.28 36.51
C GLY A 155 7.54 17.57 35.94
N THR A 156 7.64 17.79 34.62
CA THR A 156 7.01 18.92 33.93
C THR A 156 5.73 18.48 33.23
N LEU A 157 4.60 19.11 33.60
CA LEU A 157 3.32 18.88 32.95
C LEU A 157 3.21 19.71 31.67
N HIS A 158 3.04 19.02 30.54
CA HIS A 158 2.75 19.63 29.24
C HIS A 158 1.27 19.45 28.89
N VAL A 159 0.59 20.55 28.59
CA VAL A 159 -0.83 20.54 28.19
C VAL A 159 -0.97 21.05 26.76
N THR A 160 -1.74 20.35 25.93
CA THR A 160 -2.06 20.75 24.55
C THR A 160 -3.57 20.60 24.32
N ASN A 161 -4.18 21.59 23.68
CA ASN A 161 -5.57 21.52 23.24
C ASN A 161 -5.61 21.05 21.79
N GLU A 162 -6.48 20.10 21.48
CA GLU A 162 -6.54 19.44 20.19
C GLU A 162 -7.98 19.24 19.73
N VAL A 163 -8.20 19.32 18.43
CA VAL A 163 -9.49 19.00 17.83
C VAL A 163 -9.28 17.89 16.81
N GLU A 164 -10.08 16.84 16.92
CA GLU A 164 -10.09 15.75 15.94
C GLU A 164 -11.49 15.60 15.35
N VAL A 165 -11.58 15.39 14.04
CA VAL A 165 -12.85 15.08 13.36
C VAL A 165 -12.72 13.71 12.73
N GLU A 166 -13.43 12.73 13.27
CA GLU A 166 -13.47 11.35 12.79
C GLU A 166 -14.76 11.11 12.00
N LEU A 167 -14.67 10.56 10.79
CA LEU A 167 -15.84 10.27 9.96
C LEU A 167 -16.60 9.04 10.45
N ALA A 168 -17.92 9.13 10.46
CA ALA A 168 -18.79 7.97 10.58
C ALA A 168 -18.82 7.17 9.25
N ALA A 169 -19.39 5.96 9.26
CA ALA A 169 -19.54 5.15 8.05
C ALA A 169 -20.35 5.85 6.94
N THR A 170 -21.26 6.76 7.31
CA THR A 170 -22.07 7.59 6.40
C THR A 170 -21.43 8.93 6.04
N GLY A 171 -20.31 9.28 6.70
CA GLY A 171 -19.51 10.46 6.42
C GLY A 171 -18.65 10.29 5.16
N ARG A 172 -18.36 11.41 4.48
CA ARG A 172 -17.56 11.43 3.25
C ARG A 172 -16.29 12.24 3.47
N GLU A 173 -15.22 11.92 2.76
CA GLU A 173 -13.98 12.72 2.81
C GLU A 173 -14.22 14.19 2.40
N ASP A 174 -15.19 14.44 1.51
CA ASP A 174 -15.64 15.79 1.14
C ASP A 174 -16.13 16.60 2.34
N ASP A 175 -16.68 15.94 3.37
CA ASP A 175 -17.10 16.61 4.61
C ASP A 175 -15.88 17.15 5.38
N LEU A 176 -14.75 16.42 5.39
CA LEU A 176 -13.49 16.87 5.97
C LEU A 176 -12.88 18.03 5.18
N TYR A 177 -12.89 17.96 3.85
CA TYR A 177 -12.41 19.06 2.99
C TYR A 177 -13.22 20.34 3.17
N ARG A 178 -14.52 20.23 3.50
CA ARG A 178 -15.38 21.38 3.78
C ARG A 178 -15.12 21.99 5.17
N LEU A 179 -14.82 21.16 6.17
CA LEU A 179 -14.53 21.61 7.54
C LEU A 179 -13.15 22.27 7.66
N ASP A 180 -12.14 21.72 6.99
CA ASP A 180 -10.74 22.15 7.09
C ASP A 180 -10.50 23.68 6.96
N PRO A 181 -10.96 24.36 5.90
CA PRO A 181 -10.72 25.80 5.76
C PRO A 181 -11.42 26.63 6.85
N VAL A 182 -12.58 26.18 7.36
CA VAL A 182 -13.32 26.87 8.42
C VAL A 182 -12.59 26.74 9.75
N LEU A 183 -12.14 25.54 10.08
CA LEU A 183 -11.36 25.28 11.29
C LEU A 183 -10.03 26.05 11.28
N GLN A 184 -9.33 26.08 10.14
CA GLN A 184 -8.12 26.88 9.97
C GLN A 184 -8.38 28.39 10.10
N GLN A 185 -9.49 28.90 9.54
CA GLN A 185 -9.87 30.30 9.71
C GLN A 185 -10.13 30.67 11.17
N TRP A 186 -10.58 29.70 11.97
CA TRP A 186 -10.78 29.87 13.42
C TRP A 186 -9.44 29.79 14.19
N GLY A 187 -8.32 29.55 13.52
CA GLY A 187 -6.98 29.52 14.12
C GLY A 187 -6.57 28.15 14.65
N LEU A 188 -7.24 27.08 14.21
CA LEU A 188 -6.80 25.71 14.43
C LEU A 188 -5.71 25.36 13.43
N GLU A 189 -4.60 24.79 13.91
CA GLU A 189 -3.44 24.46 13.09
C GLU A 189 -3.46 22.97 12.73
N PRO A 190 -3.56 22.60 11.44
CA PRO A 190 -3.52 21.20 11.02
C PRO A 190 -2.22 20.52 11.49
N THR A 191 -2.31 19.30 11.99
CA THR A 191 -1.14 18.54 12.44
C THR A 191 -1.08 17.16 11.80
N ALA A 192 0.00 16.86 11.10
CA ALA A 192 0.28 15.53 10.57
C ALA A 192 0.80 14.55 11.64
N ARG A 193 1.20 15.05 12.82
CA ARG A 193 1.71 14.23 13.92
C ARG A 193 0.63 13.93 14.94
N SER A 194 0.52 12.65 15.30
CA SER A 194 -0.34 12.15 16.36
C SER A 194 0.08 12.64 17.75
N LYS A 195 -0.82 12.46 18.73
CA LYS A 195 -0.57 12.70 20.16
C LYS A 195 0.67 11.95 20.65
N PHE A 196 0.77 10.67 20.28
CA PHE A 196 1.92 9.81 20.58
C PHE A 196 3.23 10.38 20.04
N GLU A 197 3.29 10.70 18.74
CA GLU A 197 4.52 11.21 18.11
C GLU A 197 5.00 12.50 18.77
N ARG A 198 4.09 13.42 19.11
CA ARG A 198 4.42 14.66 19.81
C ARG A 198 4.84 14.45 21.26
N ALA A 199 4.27 13.46 21.94
CA ALA A 199 4.67 13.11 23.29
C ALA A 199 6.04 12.43 23.31
N LEU A 200 6.31 11.55 22.35
CA LEU A 200 7.60 10.89 22.17
C LEU A 200 8.73 11.89 21.89
N LEU A 201 8.46 12.93 21.08
CA LEU A 201 9.44 14.01 20.82
C LEU A 201 9.81 14.82 22.07
N ARG A 202 9.00 14.77 23.12
CA ARG A 202 9.28 15.46 24.39
C ARG A 202 10.04 14.59 25.38
N GLN A 203 10.10 13.28 25.17
CA GLN A 203 10.82 12.37 26.07
C GLN A 203 12.31 12.72 26.09
N PRO A 204 12.94 12.76 27.28
CA PRO A 204 14.35 13.03 27.38
C PRO A 204 15.15 11.93 26.68
N PRO A 205 16.31 12.27 26.10
CA PRO A 205 17.15 11.28 25.46
C PRO A 205 17.66 10.26 26.48
N ASN A 206 17.32 8.99 26.28
CA ASN A 206 17.79 7.89 27.11
C ASN A 206 19.03 7.24 26.46
N ALA A 207 20.14 7.19 27.19
CA ALA A 207 21.39 6.62 26.70
C ALA A 207 21.34 5.10 26.50
N ASP A 208 20.56 4.43 27.34
CA ASP A 208 20.46 2.96 27.44
C ASP A 208 19.44 2.36 26.48
N ARG A 209 18.68 3.21 25.78
CA ARG A 209 17.74 2.79 24.73
C ARG A 209 18.27 3.13 23.32
N PRO A 210 17.95 2.32 22.30
CA PRO A 210 18.19 2.67 20.91
C PRO A 210 17.52 4.00 20.52
N LEU A 211 17.95 4.57 19.39
CA LEU A 211 17.32 5.78 18.87
C LEU A 211 15.90 5.47 18.39
N LEU A 212 14.91 6.05 19.06
CA LEU A 212 13.52 6.04 18.61
C LEU A 212 13.35 7.08 17.50
N ILE A 213 13.17 6.60 16.28
CA ILE A 213 13.04 7.41 15.06
C ILE A 213 11.60 7.33 14.58
N LEU A 214 10.97 8.51 14.40
CA LEU A 214 9.61 8.59 13.88
C LEU A 214 9.54 8.20 12.39
N PRO A 215 8.38 7.79 11.87
CA PRO A 215 8.26 7.41 10.45
C PRO A 215 8.67 8.51 9.46
N ASP A 216 8.31 9.77 9.74
CA ASP A 216 8.70 10.93 8.92
C ASP A 216 10.22 11.17 8.93
N GLU A 217 10.85 11.02 10.10
CA GLU A 217 12.30 11.09 10.27
C GLU A 217 13.02 9.94 9.60
N ARG A 218 12.51 8.71 9.69
CA ARG A 218 13.05 7.54 9.00
C ARG A 218 13.03 7.77 7.49
N ALA A 219 11.90 8.21 6.95
CA ALA A 219 11.78 8.57 5.55
C ALA A 219 12.71 9.73 5.16
N ALA A 220 13.02 10.67 6.05
CA ALA A 220 14.02 11.72 5.82
C ALA A 220 15.45 11.16 5.80
N LEU A 221 15.80 10.30 6.75
CA LEU A 221 17.11 9.67 6.87
C LEU A 221 17.41 8.74 5.68
N GLU A 222 16.41 7.96 5.24
CA GLU A 222 16.51 7.14 4.03
C GLU A 222 16.73 8.01 2.78
N ARG A 223 15.99 9.13 2.64
CA ARG A 223 16.26 10.13 1.59
C ARG A 223 17.68 10.71 1.66
N PHE A 224 18.19 10.98 2.86
CA PHE A 224 19.57 11.43 3.06
C PHE A 224 20.60 10.36 2.71
N GLN A 225 20.32 9.07 2.94
CA GLN A 225 21.17 7.96 2.51
C GLN A 225 21.19 7.79 0.99
N GLU A 226 20.04 7.94 0.33
CA GLU A 226 19.91 7.76 -1.11
C GLU A 226 20.44 8.96 -1.92
N SER A 227 20.23 10.18 -1.42
CA SER A 227 20.43 11.40 -2.22
C SER A 227 21.06 12.58 -1.47
N GLY A 228 21.55 12.37 -0.25
CA GLY A 228 22.27 13.39 0.52
C GLY A 228 23.72 13.58 0.07
N THR A 229 24.35 14.66 0.55
CA THR A 229 25.81 14.85 0.44
C THR A 229 26.55 13.66 1.08
N PRO A 230 27.83 13.37 0.75
CA PRO A 230 28.58 12.30 1.40
C PRO A 230 28.56 12.37 2.94
N LEU A 231 28.57 13.59 3.48
CA LEU A 231 28.43 13.85 4.91
C LEU A 231 27.03 13.48 5.44
N HIS A 232 25.97 13.89 4.75
CA HIS A 232 24.59 13.54 5.12
C HIS A 232 24.33 12.03 5.00
N ARG A 233 24.83 11.37 3.94
CA ARG A 233 24.74 9.92 3.78
C ARG A 233 25.39 9.18 4.94
N ARG A 234 26.61 9.56 5.33
CA ARG A 234 27.32 8.96 6.46
C ARG A 234 26.62 9.22 7.80
N ARG A 235 26.15 10.45 8.06
CA ARG A 235 25.38 10.80 9.27
C ARG A 235 24.07 10.01 9.35
N ALA A 236 23.30 9.96 8.26
CA ALA A 236 22.04 9.23 8.21
C ALA A 236 22.24 7.72 8.42
N ARG A 237 23.30 7.14 7.84
CA ARG A 237 23.68 5.74 8.06
C ARG A 237 24.02 5.45 9.52
N VAL A 238 24.72 6.36 10.21
CA VAL A 238 24.98 6.23 11.66
C VAL A 238 23.68 6.18 12.45
N VAL A 239 22.78 7.13 12.20
CA VAL A 239 21.49 7.23 12.93
C VAL A 239 20.61 6.00 12.69
N LEU A 240 20.48 5.55 11.44
CA LEU A 240 19.69 4.37 11.09
C LEU A 240 20.25 3.08 11.70
N LEU A 241 21.57 2.89 11.69
CA LEU A 241 22.18 1.72 12.33
C LEU A 241 22.05 1.76 13.86
N ALA A 242 22.17 2.95 14.47
CA ALA A 242 21.96 3.12 15.90
C ALA A 242 20.50 2.85 16.31
N SER A 243 19.52 3.19 15.46
CA SER A 243 18.11 2.83 15.70
C SER A 243 17.82 1.34 15.63
N ARG A 244 18.73 0.54 15.07
CA ARG A 244 18.64 -0.93 15.06
C ARG A 244 19.31 -1.58 16.27
N GLY A 245 19.71 -0.81 17.28
CA GLY A 245 20.38 -1.30 18.49
C GLY A 245 21.87 -1.66 18.30
N LEU A 246 22.49 -1.33 17.15
CA LEU A 246 23.91 -1.60 16.95
C LEU A 246 24.77 -0.70 17.86
N ARG A 247 25.81 -1.29 18.46
CA ARG A 247 26.75 -0.55 19.30
C ARG A 247 27.67 0.34 18.47
N ALA A 248 28.09 1.47 19.04
CA ALA A 248 28.92 2.46 18.36
C ALA A 248 30.21 1.89 17.69
N PRO A 249 30.94 0.92 18.27
CA PRO A 249 32.09 0.30 17.60
C PRO A 249 31.71 -0.49 16.33
N THR A 250 30.60 -1.22 16.36
CA THR A 250 30.09 -1.97 15.20
C THR A 250 29.65 -1.03 14.09
N ILE A 251 28.98 0.07 14.45
CA ILE A 251 28.58 1.10 13.49
C ILE A 251 29.82 1.75 12.88
N ALA A 252 30.81 2.12 13.70
CA ALA A 252 32.08 2.72 13.27
C ALA A 252 32.75 1.92 12.15
N ASN A 253 32.87 0.59 12.33
CA ASN A 253 33.42 -0.30 11.31
C ASN A 253 32.57 -0.30 10.02
N LYS A 254 31.24 -0.31 10.13
CA LYS A 254 30.31 -0.34 8.98
C LYS A 254 30.25 0.97 8.18
N VAL A 255 30.68 2.09 8.75
CA VAL A 255 30.57 3.42 8.12
C VAL A 255 31.91 4.11 7.90
N GLY A 256 33.02 3.48 8.26
CA GLY A 256 34.37 4.05 8.12
C GLY A 256 34.62 5.27 9.01
N LEU A 257 34.10 5.29 10.25
CA LEU A 257 34.29 6.37 11.22
C LEU A 257 34.88 5.85 12.54
N SER A 258 35.43 6.75 13.37
CA SER A 258 35.82 6.39 14.73
C SER A 258 34.61 6.20 15.65
N ALA A 259 34.71 5.30 16.63
CA ALA A 259 33.63 5.08 17.62
C ALA A 259 33.27 6.36 18.40
N ALA A 260 34.24 7.26 18.62
CA ALA A 260 33.98 8.57 19.23
C ALA A 260 33.12 9.47 18.33
N ARG A 261 33.38 9.48 17.02
CA ARG A 261 32.59 10.26 16.05
C ARG A 261 31.18 9.70 15.88
N VAL A 262 31.03 8.37 15.93
CA VAL A 262 29.71 7.72 15.95
C VAL A 262 28.92 8.10 17.19
N ARG A 263 29.50 8.02 18.39
CA ARG A 263 28.85 8.45 19.64
C ARG A 263 28.44 9.92 19.58
N HIS A 264 29.30 10.78 19.05
CA HIS A 264 28.99 12.19 18.85
C HIS A 264 27.76 12.38 17.96
N TRP A 265 27.65 11.68 16.82
CA TRP A 265 26.48 11.81 15.93
C TRP A 265 25.19 11.23 16.51
N ILE A 266 25.27 10.12 17.25
CA ILE A 266 24.14 9.57 17.99
C ILE A 266 23.64 10.59 19.02
N GLN A 267 24.55 11.20 19.77
CA GLN A 267 24.21 12.22 20.76
C GLN A 267 23.65 13.49 20.11
N ALA A 268 24.27 13.96 19.02
CA ALA A 268 23.76 15.11 18.27
C ALA A 268 22.34 14.86 17.74
N TYR A 269 22.05 13.65 17.25
CA TYR A 269 20.69 13.30 16.82
C TYR A 269 19.70 13.26 17.99
N ARG A 270 20.12 12.77 19.17
CA ARG A 270 19.28 12.79 20.38
C ARG A 270 18.87 14.21 20.77
N GLU A 271 19.78 15.16 20.64
CA GLU A 271 19.56 16.55 21.05
C GLU A 271 18.84 17.38 19.97
N GLN A 272 19.20 17.19 18.71
CA GLN A 272 18.83 18.09 17.60
C GLN A 272 17.98 17.42 16.52
N ARG A 273 17.77 16.10 16.61
CA ARG A 273 17.00 15.29 15.64
C ARG A 273 17.49 15.54 14.21
N LEU A 274 16.58 15.81 13.27
CA LEU A 274 16.93 16.09 11.87
C LEU A 274 17.70 17.41 11.68
N ALA A 275 17.76 18.31 12.67
CA ALA A 275 18.51 19.56 12.53
C ALA A 275 20.02 19.34 12.42
N ILE A 276 20.54 18.14 12.77
CA ILE A 276 21.96 17.80 12.52
C ILE A 276 22.32 17.75 11.02
N PHE A 277 21.33 17.83 10.13
CA PHE A 277 21.49 17.87 8.68
C PHE A 277 21.34 19.30 8.11
N GLU A 278 21.05 20.29 8.95
CA GLU A 278 20.99 21.70 8.57
C GLU A 278 22.35 22.37 8.87
N GLY A 279 23.04 22.82 7.81
CA GLY A 279 24.27 23.63 7.93
C GLY A 279 25.61 22.89 7.73
N ALA A 280 26.07 22.81 6.49
CA ALA A 280 27.51 22.90 6.15
C ALA A 280 27.83 24.07 5.19
N THR A 281 26.82 24.78 4.68
CA THR A 281 26.91 26.09 4.01
C THR A 281 25.67 26.90 4.34
N ASP A 282 25.85 28.23 4.38
CA ASP A 282 24.88 29.31 4.65
C ASP A 282 24.54 29.63 6.11
N ARG A 283 25.52 30.29 6.75
CA ARG A 283 25.29 31.28 7.81
C ARG A 283 24.99 32.65 7.19
N ASN A 284 23.77 32.89 6.71
CA ASN A 284 23.06 34.17 6.71
C ASN A 284 21.82 34.04 5.83
N GLU A 285 20.65 33.93 6.47
CA GLU A 285 19.44 34.73 6.22
C GLU A 285 18.21 34.05 6.84
N ALA A 286 17.63 34.75 7.82
CA ALA A 286 16.28 34.64 8.40
C ALA A 286 15.69 33.25 8.76
N GLN A 287 15.82 32.89 10.03
CA GLN A 287 14.91 31.95 10.73
C GLN A 287 13.48 32.50 10.80
N PRO A 288 12.42 31.69 10.65
CA PRO A 288 11.18 31.90 11.37
C PRO A 288 11.36 31.40 12.81
N SER A 289 11.24 32.33 13.74
CA SER A 289 11.34 32.18 15.18
C SER A 289 10.59 30.96 15.74
N GLY A 290 11.33 30.08 16.44
CA GLY A 290 10.77 29.12 17.37
C GLY A 290 9.95 29.84 18.43
N HIS A 291 8.64 29.63 18.41
CA HIS A 291 7.77 30.09 19.49
C HIS A 291 8.01 29.16 20.67
N ALA A 292 8.57 29.72 21.74
CA ALA A 292 8.61 29.08 23.05
C ALA A 292 7.19 28.62 23.41
N ALA A 293 7.06 27.36 23.85
CA ALA A 293 5.81 26.86 24.42
C ALA A 293 5.33 27.84 25.50
N PRO A 294 4.08 28.34 25.44
CA PRO A 294 3.61 29.26 26.47
C PRO A 294 3.57 28.53 27.81
N ARG A 295 4.09 29.19 28.85
CA ARG A 295 3.87 28.76 30.23
C ARG A 295 2.44 29.13 30.62
N TYR A 296 1.51 28.19 30.54
CA TYR A 296 0.16 28.38 31.08
C TYR A 296 0.13 27.99 32.57
N ARG A 297 -0.32 28.91 33.42
CA ARG A 297 -0.80 28.57 34.76
C ARG A 297 -2.24 28.09 34.63
N VAL A 298 -2.53 26.91 35.17
CA VAL A 298 -3.83 26.19 35.11
C VAL A 298 -4.98 26.96 35.82
N SER A 299 -4.73 28.11 36.45
CA SER A 299 -5.71 28.79 37.30
C SER A 299 -6.67 29.77 36.61
N GLU A 300 -6.57 30.05 35.31
CA GLU A 300 -7.35 31.14 34.68
C GLU A 300 -8.46 30.70 33.69
N LEU A 301 -8.77 29.41 33.59
CA LEU A 301 -9.87 28.91 32.72
C LEU A 301 -11.09 28.36 33.50
N VAL A 302 -11.11 28.48 34.83
CA VAL A 302 -12.27 28.10 35.66
C VAL A 302 -12.88 29.36 36.26
N SER A 303 -13.71 30.03 35.48
CA SER A 303 -14.64 31.06 35.98
C SER A 303 -15.94 31.02 35.16
N ALA A 304 -16.52 29.83 35.08
CA ALA A 304 -17.90 29.63 34.68
C ALA A 304 -18.39 28.27 35.24
N GLY A 305 -18.54 28.20 36.56
CA GLY A 305 -19.60 27.40 37.21
C GLY A 305 -19.63 25.87 37.10
N THR A 306 -18.59 25.18 36.66
CA THR A 306 -18.56 23.70 36.68
C THR A 306 -17.41 23.23 37.58
N GLU A 307 -17.72 22.40 38.60
CA GLU A 307 -16.74 21.83 39.53
C GLU A 307 -15.65 21.04 38.77
N VAL A 308 -14.40 21.22 39.22
CA VAL A 308 -13.22 20.53 38.66
C VAL A 308 -13.30 19.05 39.04
N PRO A 309 -13.26 18.10 38.08
CA PRO A 309 -13.19 16.68 38.39
C PRO A 309 -11.90 16.33 39.15
N ALA A 310 -11.97 15.39 40.09
CA ALA A 310 -10.88 14.97 40.99
C ALA A 310 -9.61 14.43 40.29
N VAL A 311 -9.60 14.31 38.95
CA VAL A 311 -8.47 13.85 38.11
C VAL A 311 -7.22 14.78 38.21
N PHE A 312 -7.36 15.97 38.81
CA PHE A 312 -6.28 16.93 39.03
C PHE A 312 -5.85 17.08 40.51
N ALA A 313 -6.40 16.29 41.43
CA ALA A 313 -5.98 16.28 42.83
C ALA A 313 -4.95 15.15 43.07
N SER A 314 -3.83 15.46 43.71
CA SER A 314 -2.90 14.42 44.17
C SER A 314 -3.54 13.64 45.32
N ASP A 315 -3.70 12.33 45.19
CA ASP A 315 -4.34 11.48 46.19
C ASP A 315 -3.69 11.59 47.57
N HIS A 316 -4.48 11.98 48.59
CA HIS A 316 -4.41 11.49 49.98
C HIS A 316 -5.77 11.72 50.69
N ILE A 317 -6.33 10.62 51.23
CA ILE A 317 -7.41 10.46 52.26
C ILE A 317 -8.81 10.05 51.72
N PRO A 318 -9.52 9.06 52.34
CA PRO A 318 -10.59 8.28 51.69
C PRO A 318 -12.04 8.50 52.21
N ASP A 319 -12.97 8.02 51.37
CA ASP A 319 -14.18 7.21 51.64
C ASP A 319 -15.62 7.80 51.65
N GLU A 320 -16.55 6.91 51.23
CA GLU A 320 -18.02 6.81 51.46
C GLU A 320 -19.08 7.10 50.35
N THR A 321 -19.48 6.00 49.67
CA THR A 321 -20.84 5.44 49.40
C THR A 321 -22.04 6.29 48.89
N PHE A 322 -22.72 5.83 47.81
CA PHE A 322 -24.08 5.22 47.78
C PHE A 322 -24.60 4.96 46.33
N ALA A 323 -25.20 3.79 46.08
CA ALA A 323 -26.08 3.42 44.94
C ALA A 323 -27.57 3.51 45.40
N PRO A 324 -28.68 3.44 44.60
CA PRO A 324 -28.95 2.46 43.52
C PRO A 324 -29.93 2.86 42.35
N GLU A 325 -30.17 1.88 41.46
CA GLU A 325 -31.05 1.71 40.25
C GLU A 325 -32.61 1.70 40.48
N PRO A 326 -33.53 1.21 39.57
CA PRO A 326 -33.75 1.27 38.08
C PRO A 326 -35.25 1.56 37.67
N MET A 327 -35.63 1.60 36.36
CA MET A 327 -36.79 0.87 35.76
C MET A 327 -37.16 1.18 34.26
N ASP A 328 -37.14 0.13 33.43
CA ASP A 328 -38.07 -0.40 32.39
C ASP A 328 -39.03 0.50 31.54
N ARG A 329 -38.95 0.48 30.19
CA ARG A 329 -39.91 -0.16 29.22
C ARG A 329 -39.80 0.21 27.72
N SER A 330 -39.88 -0.85 26.89
CA SER A 330 -40.48 -1.05 25.54
C SER A 330 -39.92 -0.41 24.25
N GLU A 331 -39.69 -1.29 23.26
CA GLU A 331 -39.16 -1.11 21.88
C GLU A 331 -40.14 -0.44 20.88
N PRO A 332 -39.64 0.14 19.76
CA PRO A 332 -39.57 -0.62 18.49
C PRO A 332 -38.37 -0.32 17.52
N GLU A 333 -38.01 -1.34 16.73
CA GLU A 333 -37.44 -1.41 15.34
C GLU A 333 -36.22 -0.54 14.83
N THR A 334 -35.04 -1.20 14.79
CA THR A 334 -33.94 -1.35 13.73
C THR A 334 -32.96 -0.25 13.19
N VAL A 335 -31.63 -0.60 13.07
CA VAL A 335 -30.55 -0.36 12.00
C VAL A 335 -29.10 0.00 12.52
N ALA A 336 -27.99 -0.46 11.86
CA ALA A 336 -26.61 -0.64 12.44
C ALA A 336 -25.49 0.51 12.35
N ALA A 337 -24.52 0.64 13.32
CA ALA A 337 -23.42 1.65 13.51
C ALA A 337 -22.17 1.12 14.34
N PRO A 338 -21.03 1.85 14.53
CA PRO A 338 -19.79 1.39 15.22
C PRO A 338 -19.87 1.19 16.75
N PHE A 339 -19.04 0.31 17.35
CA PHE A 339 -19.17 -0.23 18.73
C PHE A 339 -19.31 0.82 19.87
N TRP A 340 -18.37 1.78 20.02
CA TRP A 340 -18.42 2.80 21.09
C TRP A 340 -19.52 3.85 20.89
N LEU A 341 -19.83 4.17 19.62
CA LEU A 341 -20.97 5.00 19.26
C LEU A 341 -22.29 4.26 19.56
N GLY A 342 -22.29 2.94 19.40
CA GLY A 342 -23.40 2.05 19.76
C GLY A 342 -23.76 2.10 21.23
N THR A 343 -22.79 2.17 22.15
CA THR A 343 -23.04 2.23 23.60
C THR A 343 -23.67 3.55 24.03
N ALA A 344 -23.24 4.67 23.46
CA ALA A 344 -23.80 6.00 23.73
C ALA A 344 -25.16 6.25 23.04
N LEU A 345 -25.35 5.69 21.84
CA LEU A 345 -26.64 5.71 21.13
C LEU A 345 -27.69 4.81 21.80
N ARG A 346 -27.29 3.71 22.46
CA ARG A 346 -28.18 2.89 23.32
C ARG A 346 -28.73 3.69 24.51
N ALA A 347 -27.93 4.55 25.13
CA ALA A 347 -28.38 5.44 26.21
C ALA A 347 -29.38 6.52 25.75
N ARG A 348 -29.49 6.75 24.42
CA ARG A 348 -30.47 7.63 23.77
C ARG A 348 -31.52 6.90 22.91
N GLY A 349 -31.60 5.56 22.95
CA GLY A 349 -32.69 4.78 22.36
C GLY A 349 -32.51 4.21 20.94
N PHE A 350 -31.29 4.03 20.42
CA PHE A 350 -31.05 3.39 19.10
C PHE A 350 -30.35 2.02 19.24
N ALA A 351 -30.75 1.00 18.45
CA ALA A 351 -30.34 -0.41 18.61
C ALA A 351 -29.45 -0.99 17.47
N LEU A 352 -28.48 -1.85 17.81
CA LEU A 352 -27.54 -2.57 16.93
C LEU A 352 -27.51 -4.10 17.23
N PRO A 353 -27.30 -4.99 16.23
CA PRO A 353 -27.53 -6.44 16.32
C PRO A 353 -26.42 -7.26 17.02
N GLU A 354 -26.75 -8.47 17.52
CA GLU A 354 -25.79 -9.53 17.88
C GLU A 354 -26.19 -10.91 17.28
N GLU A 355 -25.16 -11.73 17.07
CA GLU A 355 -25.05 -12.98 16.27
C GLU A 355 -25.70 -14.26 16.88
N PRO A 356 -25.88 -15.33 16.09
CA PRO A 356 -26.48 -16.57 16.57
C PRO A 356 -25.57 -17.43 17.47
N ARG A 357 -26.22 -18.07 18.45
CA ARG A 357 -25.65 -19.00 19.44
C ARG A 357 -25.07 -20.26 18.81
N VAL A 358 -23.83 -20.61 19.18
CA VAL A 358 -23.25 -21.96 18.97
C VAL A 358 -23.49 -22.83 20.20
N VAL A 359 -23.97 -24.04 19.91
CA VAL A 359 -24.30 -25.13 20.83
C VAL A 359 -23.03 -25.80 21.37
N ARG A 360 -23.00 -26.07 22.68
CA ARG A 360 -21.98 -26.91 23.32
C ARG A 360 -22.15 -28.38 22.92
N ILE A 361 -21.06 -29.04 22.51
CA ILE A 361 -20.90 -30.50 22.60
C ILE A 361 -19.56 -30.82 23.27
N ARG A 362 -19.58 -31.91 24.05
CA ARG A 362 -18.66 -32.40 25.07
C ARG A 362 -17.35 -33.04 24.54
N GLU A 363 -16.41 -33.11 25.46
CA GLU A 363 -15.18 -33.91 25.51
C GLU A 363 -15.42 -35.43 25.43
N GLU A 364 -14.43 -36.16 24.87
CA GLU A 364 -13.82 -37.44 25.34
C GLU A 364 -12.71 -37.86 24.32
N GLU A 365 -11.43 -37.85 24.73
CA GLU A 365 -10.52 -39.03 24.95
C GLU A 365 -10.17 -39.84 23.65
N ILE A 366 -8.92 -40.10 23.25
CA ILE A 366 -7.94 -41.07 23.81
C ILE A 366 -6.51 -40.85 23.21
N GLU A 367 -5.51 -41.13 24.06
CA GLU A 367 -4.07 -41.42 23.93
C GLU A 367 -3.44 -41.84 22.56
N SER A 368 -2.18 -41.43 22.31
CA SER A 368 -0.99 -42.26 22.63
C SER A 368 0.32 -41.76 22.00
N GLU A 369 1.39 -42.10 22.72
CA GLU A 369 2.80 -41.76 22.57
C GLU A 369 3.46 -42.15 21.23
N ARG A 370 4.53 -41.42 20.85
CA ARG A 370 5.85 -42.01 20.52
C ARG A 370 6.93 -40.96 20.24
N THR A 371 8.02 -41.05 20.98
CA THR A 371 9.31 -40.36 20.77
C THR A 371 10.32 -41.35 20.11
N PRO A 372 11.56 -40.94 19.77
CA PRO A 372 12.14 -40.63 18.45
C PRO A 372 13.14 -41.75 17.99
N PRO A 373 14.11 -41.60 17.03
CA PRO A 373 15.30 -40.74 17.18
C PRO A 373 16.03 -40.22 15.90
N ALA A 374 16.90 -39.23 16.14
CA ALA A 374 18.27 -38.97 15.66
C ALA A 374 18.75 -39.24 14.20
N PHE A 375 19.42 -38.20 13.68
CA PHE A 375 20.33 -38.13 12.52
C PHE A 375 21.49 -39.15 12.55
N PRO A 376 22.07 -39.42 11.36
CA PRO A 376 23.49 -39.06 11.17
C PRO A 376 23.85 -38.46 9.79
N PHE A 377 24.90 -37.65 9.81
CA PHE A 377 25.74 -37.23 8.67
C PHE A 377 26.56 -38.41 8.13
N GLU A 378 26.84 -38.47 6.81
CA GLU A 378 28.22 -38.56 6.27
C GLU A 378 28.31 -38.71 4.72
N SER A 379 29.27 -37.94 4.18
CA SER A 379 30.21 -38.24 3.08
C SER A 379 29.81 -38.29 1.59
N LEU A 380 30.46 -37.38 0.86
CA LEU A 380 30.74 -37.34 -0.59
C LEU A 380 31.60 -38.54 -1.07
N PRO A 381 31.59 -38.81 -2.39
CA PRO A 381 32.83 -39.17 -3.07
C PRO A 381 33.15 -38.32 -4.30
N THR A 382 34.47 -38.25 -4.50
CA THR A 382 35.32 -37.60 -5.48
C THR A 382 35.50 -38.38 -6.79
N GLY A 383 35.73 -37.64 -7.89
CA GLY A 383 36.53 -38.03 -9.08
C GLY A 383 35.93 -39.11 -9.98
N GLY A 384 36.09 -39.14 -11.30
CA GLY A 384 36.96 -38.43 -12.21
C GLY A 384 37.06 -39.27 -13.50
N ASP A 385 37.46 -38.61 -14.59
CA ASP A 385 37.96 -39.14 -15.86
C ASP A 385 37.03 -39.82 -16.88
N GLY A 386 37.19 -39.35 -18.14
CA GLY A 386 37.40 -40.28 -19.25
C GLY A 386 36.65 -39.99 -20.54
N MET A 387 37.31 -39.25 -21.44
CA MET A 387 37.13 -39.21 -22.91
C MET A 387 36.55 -40.48 -23.56
N HIS A 388 35.76 -40.32 -24.63
CA HIS A 388 36.11 -40.78 -25.98
C HIS A 388 35.18 -40.19 -27.06
N ALA A 389 35.77 -39.85 -28.18
CA ALA A 389 35.16 -39.35 -29.42
C ALA A 389 35.16 -40.46 -30.48
N ASP A 390 34.13 -40.45 -31.34
CA ASP A 390 34.04 -40.97 -32.72
C ASP A 390 32.63 -40.53 -33.20
N GLY A 391 32.34 -40.01 -34.39
CA GLY A 391 33.02 -39.97 -35.69
C GLY A 391 31.97 -40.29 -36.77
N LEU A 392 32.03 -39.58 -37.91
CA LEU A 392 31.29 -39.77 -39.21
C LEU A 392 29.96 -39.02 -39.36
N GLU A 393 29.90 -37.91 -40.10
CA GLU A 393 29.98 -37.69 -41.57
C GLU A 393 28.61 -37.67 -42.27
N ALA A 394 28.22 -36.44 -42.62
CA ALA A 394 27.40 -35.92 -43.72
C ALA A 394 26.42 -36.84 -44.50
N ASP A 395 25.18 -36.39 -44.60
CA ASP A 395 24.56 -36.21 -45.92
C ASP A 395 23.68 -34.95 -45.94
N ILE A 396 23.80 -34.19 -47.02
CA ILE A 396 23.19 -32.87 -47.22
C ILE A 396 21.92 -33.10 -48.05
N THR A 397 20.77 -32.80 -47.46
CA THR A 397 19.51 -32.67 -48.20
C THR A 397 18.94 -31.29 -47.93
N GLU A 398 18.89 -30.45 -48.96
CA GLU A 398 18.19 -29.15 -48.92
C GLU A 398 16.72 -29.35 -48.56
N PRO A 399 16.15 -28.56 -47.62
CA PRO A 399 14.72 -28.42 -47.50
C PRO A 399 14.27 -27.07 -48.08
N ASP A 400 13.48 -27.21 -49.14
CA ASP A 400 12.27 -26.48 -49.51
C ASP A 400 11.97 -25.16 -48.76
N GLU A 401 11.83 -24.09 -49.55
CA GLU A 401 11.35 -22.76 -49.18
C GLU A 401 9.91 -22.85 -48.60
N GLN A 402 9.80 -23.06 -47.28
CA GLN A 402 8.58 -22.78 -46.55
C GLN A 402 8.70 -21.43 -45.85
N ALA A 403 7.84 -20.51 -46.29
CA ALA A 403 7.65 -19.18 -45.70
C ALA A 403 7.51 -19.29 -44.16
N PRO A 404 8.14 -18.39 -43.39
CA PRO A 404 8.09 -18.45 -41.94
C PRO A 404 6.66 -18.24 -41.47
N THR A 405 6.09 -19.27 -40.85
CA THR A 405 4.93 -19.16 -39.96
C THR A 405 5.22 -18.07 -38.94
N THR A 406 4.47 -16.97 -39.03
CA THR A 406 4.50 -15.87 -38.06
C THR A 406 4.03 -16.38 -36.71
N ALA A 407 4.97 -16.51 -35.77
CA ALA A 407 4.74 -16.80 -34.36
C ALA A 407 3.87 -15.69 -33.70
N PRO A 408 3.09 -16.01 -32.65
CA PRO A 408 2.30 -15.02 -31.93
C PRO A 408 3.18 -13.93 -31.31
N ASP A 409 2.78 -12.66 -31.49
CA ASP A 409 3.54 -11.49 -31.06
C ASP A 409 3.55 -11.38 -29.53
N LEU A 410 4.61 -11.83 -28.86
CA LEU A 410 4.79 -11.78 -27.40
C LEU A 410 4.74 -10.37 -26.79
N PHE A 411 4.83 -9.33 -27.61
CA PHE A 411 4.78 -7.93 -27.17
C PHE A 411 3.41 -7.29 -27.33
N ASP A 412 2.50 -7.97 -28.02
CA ASP A 412 1.07 -7.65 -28.15
C ASP A 412 0.20 -8.90 -27.90
N ALA A 413 0.75 -9.90 -27.19
CA ALA A 413 0.09 -11.19 -27.00
C ALA A 413 -1.29 -10.95 -26.38
N PRO A 414 -2.36 -11.47 -26.99
CA PRO A 414 -3.65 -11.47 -26.36
C PRO A 414 -3.50 -12.31 -25.10
N VAL A 415 -3.72 -11.70 -23.95
CA VAL A 415 -4.13 -12.45 -22.77
C VAL A 415 -5.42 -13.18 -23.18
N SER A 416 -5.29 -14.49 -23.33
CA SER A 416 -6.08 -15.40 -24.18
C SER A 416 -7.59 -15.17 -24.23
N VAL A 417 -8.09 -15.08 -25.46
CA VAL A 417 -9.34 -15.59 -26.05
C VAL A 417 -10.57 -15.75 -25.14
N VAL A 418 -11.51 -14.81 -25.26
CA VAL A 418 -12.93 -15.19 -25.28
C VAL A 418 -13.22 -15.54 -26.73
N GLU A 419 -13.65 -16.78 -26.97
CA GLU A 419 -14.07 -17.21 -28.31
C GLU A 419 -15.16 -16.27 -28.85
N GLU A 420 -14.99 -15.82 -30.09
CA GLU A 420 -16.02 -15.10 -30.83
C GLU A 420 -17.24 -16.02 -31.00
N VAL A 421 -18.32 -15.74 -30.26
CA VAL A 421 -19.65 -16.24 -30.60
C VAL A 421 -20.09 -15.54 -31.88
N HIS A 422 -19.82 -16.17 -33.02
CA HIS A 422 -20.40 -15.80 -34.30
C HIS A 422 -21.90 -16.12 -34.30
N GLY A 423 -22.76 -15.10 -34.37
CA GLY A 423 -24.18 -15.32 -34.61
C GLY A 423 -25.16 -14.23 -34.22
N VAL A 424 -24.87 -12.94 -34.44
CA VAL A 424 -25.92 -11.91 -34.42
C VAL A 424 -25.66 -10.89 -35.53
N GLU A 425 -26.57 -10.79 -36.49
CA GLU A 425 -26.57 -9.74 -37.51
C GLU A 425 -26.54 -8.36 -36.83
N ARG A 426 -25.48 -7.58 -37.09
CA ARG A 426 -25.40 -6.18 -36.66
C ARG A 426 -26.41 -5.35 -37.47
N PRO A 427 -27.30 -4.57 -36.83
CA PRO A 427 -28.13 -3.62 -37.56
C PRO A 427 -27.23 -2.51 -38.15
N VAL A 428 -27.51 -2.14 -39.39
CA VAL A 428 -26.83 -1.07 -40.12
C VAL A 428 -27.10 0.27 -39.42
N LEU A 429 -26.09 0.82 -38.73
CA LEU A 429 -26.13 2.17 -38.17
C LEU A 429 -25.36 3.15 -39.07
N ALA A 430 -25.88 4.39 -39.11
CA ALA A 430 -25.49 5.52 -39.94
C ALA A 430 -23.96 5.78 -40.07
N PRO A 431 -23.51 6.44 -41.17
CA PRO A 431 -22.09 6.65 -41.44
C PRO A 431 -21.40 7.42 -40.30
N PRO A 432 -20.15 7.06 -39.96
CA PRO A 432 -19.41 7.70 -38.87
C PRO A 432 -19.12 9.18 -39.19
N PRO A 433 -19.06 10.05 -38.18
CA PRO A 433 -18.62 11.44 -38.34
C PRO A 433 -17.17 11.49 -38.86
N PRO A 434 -16.77 12.60 -39.50
CA PRO A 434 -15.46 12.71 -40.16
C PRO A 434 -14.31 12.46 -39.18
N ALA A 435 -13.40 11.57 -39.60
CA ALA A 435 -12.29 11.07 -38.81
C ALA A 435 -11.43 12.19 -38.22
N ALA A 436 -11.30 12.19 -36.88
CA ALA A 436 -10.16 12.82 -36.24
C ALA A 436 -8.88 12.25 -36.86
N GLN A 437 -7.92 13.12 -37.20
CA GLN A 437 -6.67 12.74 -37.87
C GLN A 437 -5.99 11.58 -37.13
N ILE A 438 -6.10 10.37 -37.69
CA ILE A 438 -5.46 9.18 -37.14
C ILE A 438 -3.95 9.37 -37.31
N ARG A 439 -3.23 9.55 -36.19
CA ARG A 439 -1.76 9.58 -36.20
C ARG A 439 -1.24 8.27 -36.81
N PRO A 440 -0.16 8.31 -37.62
CA PRO A 440 0.38 7.11 -38.24
C PRO A 440 0.76 6.07 -37.18
N PRO A 441 0.57 4.76 -37.44
CA PRO A 441 0.89 3.71 -36.49
C PRO A 441 2.37 3.77 -36.12
N ARG A 442 2.64 3.79 -34.81
CA ARG A 442 3.99 3.87 -34.29
C ARG A 442 4.65 2.50 -34.39
N THR A 443 5.79 2.43 -35.04
CA THR A 443 6.57 1.19 -35.16
C THR A 443 7.15 0.82 -33.80
N ARG A 444 7.00 -0.44 -33.41
CA ARG A 444 7.59 -0.98 -32.19
C ARG A 444 9.12 -0.87 -32.23
N PRO A 445 9.77 -0.45 -31.13
CA PRO A 445 11.22 -0.42 -31.09
C PRO A 445 11.80 -1.84 -31.05
N VAL A 446 12.56 -2.20 -32.08
CA VAL A 446 13.48 -3.36 -32.03
C VAL A 446 14.78 -2.89 -31.40
N LEU A 447 15.17 -3.53 -30.30
CA LEU A 447 16.37 -3.19 -29.56
C LEU A 447 17.55 -4.09 -29.97
N GLN A 448 18.77 -3.58 -29.87
CA GLN A 448 20.00 -4.32 -30.16
C GLN A 448 20.90 -4.33 -28.93
N ALA A 449 21.52 -5.47 -28.62
CA ALA A 449 22.34 -5.67 -27.43
C ALA A 449 23.42 -4.57 -27.25
N ASP A 450 24.02 -4.17 -28.37
CA ASP A 450 25.12 -3.20 -28.40
C ASP A 450 24.66 -1.74 -28.45
N GLU A 451 23.37 -1.45 -28.62
CA GLU A 451 22.91 -0.06 -28.67
C GLU A 451 23.07 0.62 -27.29
N PRO A 452 23.32 1.94 -27.25
CA PRO A 452 23.43 2.65 -25.99
C PRO A 452 22.14 2.54 -25.18
N VAL A 453 22.27 2.29 -23.87
CA VAL A 453 21.12 2.10 -22.98
C VAL A 453 20.18 3.30 -22.99
N LEU A 454 20.74 4.51 -23.06
CA LEU A 454 19.97 5.74 -23.12
C LEU A 454 19.11 5.84 -24.40
N HIS A 455 19.63 5.37 -25.52
CA HIS A 455 18.90 5.35 -26.80
C HIS A 455 17.73 4.37 -26.73
N GLY A 456 17.97 3.16 -26.19
CA GLY A 456 16.93 2.16 -25.96
C GLY A 456 15.84 2.70 -25.03
N ALA A 457 16.21 3.30 -23.90
CA ALA A 457 15.28 3.90 -22.94
C ALA A 457 14.39 4.98 -23.58
N ALA A 458 14.99 5.91 -24.34
CA ALA A 458 14.25 6.97 -25.02
C ALA A 458 13.22 6.41 -26.02
N ARG A 459 13.62 5.44 -26.84
CA ARG A 459 12.75 4.80 -27.85
C ARG A 459 11.59 4.04 -27.20
N VAL A 460 11.87 3.23 -26.17
CA VAL A 460 10.84 2.44 -25.47
C VAL A 460 9.86 3.36 -24.75
N LEU A 461 10.35 4.31 -23.94
CA LEU A 461 9.49 5.21 -23.17
C LEU A 461 8.62 6.08 -24.08
N ARG A 462 9.17 6.57 -25.19
CA ARG A 462 8.40 7.31 -26.20
C ARG A 462 7.29 6.46 -26.78
N TYR A 463 7.65 5.27 -27.28
CA TYR A 463 6.67 4.33 -27.85
C TYR A 463 5.53 4.04 -26.87
N GLN A 464 5.83 3.72 -25.60
CA GLN A 464 4.80 3.41 -24.60
C GLN A 464 3.96 4.63 -24.21
N TYR A 465 4.58 5.79 -23.99
CA TYR A 465 3.87 7.04 -23.70
C TYR A 465 2.87 7.37 -24.78
N ASP A 466 3.33 7.27 -26.01
CA ASP A 466 2.55 7.64 -27.16
C ASP A 466 1.39 6.66 -27.41
N ARG A 467 1.64 5.35 -27.28
CA ARG A 467 0.57 4.35 -27.32
C ARG A 467 -0.45 4.57 -26.21
N PHE A 468 0.00 4.95 -25.01
CA PHE A 468 -0.88 5.28 -23.89
C PHE A 468 -1.77 6.50 -24.21
N VAL A 469 -1.19 7.59 -24.75
CA VAL A 469 -1.93 8.79 -25.18
C VAL A 469 -2.93 8.45 -26.29
N ASP A 470 -2.48 7.78 -27.35
CA ASP A 470 -3.35 7.44 -28.49
C ASP A 470 -4.51 6.52 -28.04
N THR A 471 -4.25 5.61 -27.10
CA THR A 471 -5.30 4.74 -26.53
C THR A 471 -6.24 5.50 -25.59
N THR A 472 -5.74 6.50 -24.88
CA THR A 472 -6.58 7.39 -24.04
C THR A 472 -7.57 8.16 -24.90
N GLU A 473 -7.14 8.71 -26.04
CA GLU A 473 -8.03 9.39 -26.98
C GLU A 473 -9.07 8.44 -27.57
N ARG A 474 -8.66 7.23 -27.96
CA ARG A 474 -9.60 6.21 -28.46
C ARG A 474 -10.61 5.77 -27.41
N LEU A 475 -10.22 5.67 -26.14
CA LEU A 475 -11.15 5.36 -25.05
C LEU A 475 -12.28 6.39 -24.99
N ARG A 476 -11.97 7.68 -25.18
CA ARG A 476 -12.98 8.75 -25.15
C ARG A 476 -14.00 8.64 -26.27
N THR A 477 -13.62 8.07 -27.42
CA THR A 477 -14.52 7.89 -28.56
C THR A 477 -15.25 6.55 -28.56
N GLU A 478 -14.56 5.47 -28.18
CA GLU A 478 -15.08 4.09 -28.26
C GLU A 478 -15.81 3.69 -26.96
N GLY A 479 -15.21 3.97 -25.79
CA GLY A 479 -15.78 3.68 -24.46
C GLY A 479 -16.11 2.21 -24.16
N ASP A 480 -15.73 1.28 -25.05
CA ASP A 480 -16.03 -0.13 -24.94
C ASP A 480 -15.01 -0.90 -24.07
N ALA A 481 -15.34 -2.16 -23.75
CA ALA A 481 -14.50 -3.03 -22.93
C ALA A 481 -13.10 -3.25 -23.54
N THR A 482 -13.00 -3.28 -24.86
CA THR A 482 -11.72 -3.45 -25.55
C THR A 482 -10.83 -2.22 -25.38
N ALA A 483 -11.39 -1.01 -25.46
CA ALA A 483 -10.66 0.24 -25.24
C ALA A 483 -10.18 0.37 -23.78
N VAL A 484 -11.02 0.00 -22.79
CA VAL A 484 -10.65 -0.05 -21.37
C VAL A 484 -9.44 -0.96 -21.17
N ARG A 485 -9.51 -2.20 -21.69
CA ARG A 485 -8.42 -3.18 -21.57
C ARG A 485 -7.14 -2.71 -22.25
N ARG A 486 -7.22 -2.13 -23.46
CA ARG A 486 -6.05 -1.58 -24.15
C ARG A 486 -5.37 -0.49 -23.33
N LEU A 487 -6.15 0.39 -22.69
CA LEU A 487 -5.57 1.46 -21.87
C LEU A 487 -4.95 0.93 -20.59
N LEU A 488 -5.55 -0.10 -19.95
CA LEU A 488 -4.98 -0.78 -18.80
C LEU A 488 -3.60 -1.36 -19.13
N ILE A 489 -3.51 -2.11 -20.23
CA ILE A 489 -2.26 -2.69 -20.72
C ILE A 489 -1.24 -1.57 -21.00
N GLY A 490 -1.66 -0.48 -21.66
CA GLY A 490 -0.80 0.68 -21.89
C GLY A 490 -0.27 1.30 -20.59
N ALA A 491 -1.11 1.44 -19.57
CA ALA A 491 -0.72 1.96 -18.26
C ALA A 491 0.30 1.06 -17.56
N HIS A 492 0.09 -0.27 -17.60
CA HIS A 492 1.05 -1.24 -17.06
C HIS A 492 2.38 -1.21 -17.81
N ARG A 493 2.38 -1.18 -19.15
CA ARG A 493 3.61 -1.12 -19.95
C ARG A 493 4.42 0.15 -19.72
N VAL A 494 3.77 1.31 -19.58
CA VAL A 494 4.47 2.55 -19.19
C VAL A 494 5.12 2.39 -17.81
N ARG A 495 4.42 1.78 -16.85
CA ARG A 495 4.95 1.55 -15.50
C ARG A 495 6.15 0.61 -15.52
N ILE A 496 6.04 -0.53 -16.22
CA ILE A 496 7.12 -1.52 -16.36
C ILE A 496 8.33 -0.90 -17.07
N ALA A 497 8.12 -0.09 -18.12
CA ALA A 497 9.23 0.60 -18.80
C ALA A 497 9.96 1.59 -17.89
N LEU A 498 9.23 2.36 -17.07
CA LEU A 498 9.84 3.28 -16.10
C LEU A 498 10.63 2.55 -15.01
N GLU A 499 10.18 1.36 -14.60
CA GLU A 499 10.87 0.50 -13.64
C GLU A 499 12.12 -0.13 -14.24
N LEU A 500 12.02 -0.67 -15.46
CA LEU A 500 13.14 -1.30 -16.17
C LEU A 500 14.34 -0.35 -16.31
N PHE A 501 14.08 0.88 -16.74
CA PHE A 501 15.15 1.86 -16.97
C PHE A 501 15.44 2.74 -15.74
N HIS A 502 14.94 2.41 -14.55
CA HIS A 502 14.95 3.35 -13.40
C HIS A 502 16.35 3.86 -13.02
N ASP A 503 17.39 3.04 -13.13
CA ASP A 503 18.79 3.40 -12.86
C ASP A 503 19.41 4.34 -13.90
N TYR A 504 18.77 4.45 -15.06
CA TYR A 504 19.19 5.27 -16.19
C TYR A 504 18.32 6.52 -16.36
N LEU A 505 17.35 6.73 -15.47
CA LEU A 505 16.41 7.85 -15.48
C LEU A 505 16.59 8.71 -14.23
N PRO A 506 16.11 9.98 -14.23
CA PRO A 506 16.09 10.77 -13.01
C PRO A 506 15.16 10.13 -11.96
N VAL A 507 15.74 9.48 -10.95
CA VAL A 507 15.05 8.60 -9.96
C VAL A 507 13.77 9.22 -9.38
N ARG A 508 13.84 10.49 -8.96
CA ARG A 508 12.68 11.20 -8.38
C ARG A 508 11.54 11.39 -9.39
N LEU A 509 11.88 11.68 -10.65
CA LEU A 509 10.90 11.91 -11.71
C LEU A 509 10.30 10.58 -12.18
N ALA A 510 11.13 9.57 -12.45
CA ALA A 510 10.68 8.23 -12.82
C ALA A 510 9.75 7.62 -11.76
N GLY A 511 10.13 7.70 -10.47
CA GLY A 511 9.30 7.21 -9.36
C GLY A 511 7.99 7.99 -9.19
N ARG A 512 7.95 9.29 -9.53
CA ARG A 512 6.71 10.09 -9.53
C ARG A 512 5.80 9.72 -10.70
N LEU A 513 6.35 9.56 -11.91
CA LEU A 513 5.61 9.14 -13.10
C LEU A 513 5.02 7.73 -12.90
N HIS A 514 5.82 6.80 -12.37
CA HIS A 514 5.40 5.44 -12.06
C HIS A 514 4.22 5.44 -11.06
N ARG A 515 4.33 6.15 -9.94
CA ARG A 515 3.24 6.25 -8.94
C ARG A 515 2.00 6.95 -9.49
N GLY A 516 2.16 7.96 -10.35
CA GLY A 516 1.05 8.74 -10.91
C GLY A 516 0.01 7.91 -11.67
N LEU A 517 0.43 6.83 -12.35
CA LEU A 517 -0.48 5.94 -13.07
C LEU A 517 -1.16 4.89 -12.20
N ARG A 518 -0.74 4.69 -10.94
CA ARG A 518 -1.28 3.62 -10.08
C ARG A 518 -2.78 3.73 -9.88
N GLY A 519 -3.28 4.95 -9.62
CA GLY A 519 -4.72 5.17 -9.45
C GLY A 519 -5.50 4.94 -10.74
N THR A 520 -4.95 5.35 -11.90
CA THR A 520 -5.59 5.13 -13.20
C THR A 520 -5.67 3.65 -13.55
N ALA A 521 -4.59 2.89 -13.33
CA ALA A 521 -4.57 1.45 -13.54
C ALA A 521 -5.60 0.74 -12.65
N ARG A 522 -5.74 1.12 -11.38
CA ARG A 522 -6.76 0.55 -10.47
C ARG A 522 -8.19 0.80 -10.95
N THR A 523 -8.50 2.01 -11.41
CA THR A 523 -9.84 2.32 -11.95
C THR A 523 -10.12 1.53 -13.23
N LEU A 524 -9.11 1.38 -14.10
CA LEU A 524 -9.22 0.58 -15.32
C LEU A 524 -9.38 -0.92 -15.03
N ASP A 525 -8.68 -1.45 -14.02
CA ASP A 525 -8.80 -2.85 -13.57
C ASP A 525 -10.23 -3.14 -13.08
N ALA A 526 -10.78 -2.27 -12.22
CA ALA A 526 -12.15 -2.38 -11.73
C ALA A 526 -13.21 -2.27 -12.86
N LEU A 527 -12.98 -1.42 -13.86
CA LEU A 527 -13.84 -1.35 -15.05
C LEU A 527 -13.76 -2.63 -15.89
N GLY A 528 -12.55 -3.16 -16.08
CA GLY A 528 -12.33 -4.42 -16.77
C GLY A 528 -13.05 -5.59 -16.09
N ASP A 529 -13.07 -5.61 -14.75
CA ASP A 529 -13.81 -6.59 -13.96
C ASP A 529 -15.31 -6.47 -14.20
N LEU A 530 -15.87 -5.26 -14.16
CA LEU A 530 -17.28 -5.04 -14.46
C LEU A 530 -17.65 -5.45 -15.89
N ASP A 531 -16.80 -5.12 -16.87
CA ASP A 531 -16.97 -5.51 -18.27
C ASP A 531 -16.97 -7.04 -18.45
N LEU A 532 -16.06 -7.72 -17.75
CA LEU A 532 -15.95 -9.17 -17.74
C LEU A 532 -17.18 -9.84 -17.13
N VAL A 533 -17.56 -9.45 -15.91
CA VAL A 533 -18.71 -10.04 -15.21
C VAL A 533 -19.98 -9.85 -16.03
N ARG A 534 -20.16 -8.65 -16.58
CA ARG A 534 -21.27 -8.36 -17.48
C ARG A 534 -21.26 -9.27 -18.72
N ALA A 535 -20.11 -9.52 -19.33
CA ALA A 535 -20.01 -10.44 -20.47
C ALA A 535 -20.41 -11.87 -20.10
N HIS A 536 -19.99 -12.39 -18.94
CA HIS A 536 -20.41 -13.71 -18.46
C HIS A 536 -21.92 -13.79 -18.21
N VAL A 537 -22.51 -12.76 -17.60
CA VAL A 537 -23.96 -12.70 -17.37
C VAL A 537 -24.74 -12.65 -18.69
N ILE A 538 -24.29 -11.86 -19.67
CA ILE A 538 -24.91 -11.80 -21.00
C ILE A 538 -24.82 -13.16 -21.70
N SER A 539 -23.66 -13.84 -21.65
CA SER A 539 -23.50 -15.16 -22.23
C SER A 539 -24.44 -16.17 -21.58
N ALA A 540 -24.50 -16.19 -20.25
CA ALA A 540 -25.40 -17.09 -19.52
C ALA A 540 -26.87 -16.81 -19.82
N GLN A 541 -27.25 -15.53 -19.95
CA GLN A 541 -28.59 -15.14 -20.37
C GLN A 541 -28.91 -15.67 -21.78
N ALA A 542 -27.99 -15.53 -22.74
CA ALA A 542 -28.18 -16.02 -24.09
C ALA A 542 -28.33 -17.55 -24.16
N ASP A 543 -27.63 -18.27 -23.28
CA ASP A 543 -27.67 -19.74 -23.18
C ASP A 543 -28.90 -20.25 -22.39
N SER A 544 -29.66 -19.38 -21.73
CA SER A 544 -30.80 -19.74 -20.88
C SER A 544 -32.13 -19.83 -21.65
N GLU A 545 -33.10 -20.57 -21.10
CA GLU A 545 -34.45 -20.65 -21.65
C GLU A 545 -35.13 -19.27 -21.69
N ALA A 546 -36.01 -19.04 -22.67
CA ALA A 546 -36.67 -17.74 -22.88
C ALA A 546 -37.46 -17.24 -21.65
N THR A 547 -37.98 -18.15 -20.83
CA THR A 547 -38.66 -17.86 -19.56
C THR A 547 -37.70 -17.34 -18.48
N GLU A 548 -36.46 -17.81 -18.48
CA GLU A 548 -35.43 -17.51 -17.48
C GLU A 548 -34.57 -16.31 -17.85
N GLN A 549 -34.49 -15.93 -19.13
CA GLN A 549 -33.74 -14.76 -19.60
C GLN A 549 -34.10 -13.46 -18.87
N SER A 550 -35.36 -13.29 -18.48
CA SER A 550 -35.83 -12.11 -17.74
C SER A 550 -35.25 -11.99 -16.33
N ALA A 551 -34.82 -13.11 -15.73
CA ALA A 551 -34.28 -13.16 -14.37
C ALA A 551 -32.90 -12.46 -14.23
N PHE A 552 -32.15 -12.31 -15.33
CA PHE A 552 -30.86 -11.61 -15.34
C PHE A 552 -30.97 -10.08 -15.40
N ALA A 553 -32.16 -9.53 -15.69
CA ALA A 553 -32.34 -8.10 -15.91
C ALA A 553 -31.93 -7.21 -14.70
N PRO A 554 -32.26 -7.56 -13.44
CA PRO A 554 -31.83 -6.77 -12.28
C PRO A 554 -30.30 -6.74 -12.13
N THR A 555 -29.65 -7.89 -12.29
CA THR A 555 -28.19 -8.03 -12.20
C THR A 555 -27.50 -7.20 -13.28
N LEU A 556 -27.94 -7.30 -14.54
CA LEU A 556 -27.39 -6.50 -15.64
C LEU A 556 -27.60 -5.00 -15.43
N SER A 557 -28.77 -4.59 -14.93
CA SER A 557 -29.05 -3.17 -14.65
C SER A 557 -28.13 -2.60 -13.56
N ALA A 558 -27.87 -3.38 -12.51
CA ALA A 558 -26.96 -2.98 -11.45
C ALA A 558 -25.51 -2.89 -11.94
N LEU A 559 -25.04 -3.89 -12.70
CA LEU A 559 -23.70 -3.90 -13.31
C LEU A 559 -23.51 -2.74 -14.29
N ASP A 560 -24.50 -2.45 -15.14
CA ASP A 560 -24.48 -1.31 -16.06
C ASP A 560 -24.38 0.03 -15.31
N SER A 561 -25.10 0.16 -14.19
CA SER A 561 -25.06 1.37 -13.36
C SER A 561 -23.70 1.56 -12.69
N GLN A 562 -23.12 0.49 -12.14
CA GLN A 562 -21.77 0.50 -11.56
C GLN A 562 -20.71 0.82 -12.60
N ARG A 563 -20.79 0.19 -13.79
CA ARG A 563 -19.87 0.44 -14.90
C ARG A 563 -19.92 1.89 -15.37
N ARG A 564 -21.12 2.47 -15.52
CA ARG A 564 -21.28 3.90 -15.88
C ARG A 564 -20.60 4.80 -14.86
N ALA A 565 -20.90 4.62 -13.56
CA ALA A 565 -20.30 5.42 -12.50
C ALA A 565 -18.76 5.30 -12.46
N ALA A 566 -18.23 4.08 -12.65
CA ALA A 566 -16.79 3.85 -12.70
C ALA A 566 -16.13 4.48 -13.95
N PHE A 567 -16.82 4.46 -15.09
CA PHE A 567 -16.35 5.05 -16.34
C PHE A 567 -16.33 6.58 -16.25
N ASP A 568 -17.37 7.18 -15.66
CA ASP A 568 -17.42 8.61 -15.40
C ASP A 568 -16.28 9.06 -14.46
N ALA A 569 -16.00 8.26 -13.42
CA ALA A 569 -14.87 8.50 -12.51
C ALA A 569 -13.51 8.39 -13.23
N LEU A 570 -13.37 7.45 -14.18
CA LEU A 570 -12.17 7.33 -15.01
C LEU A 570 -11.99 8.57 -15.89
N LEU A 571 -13.04 9.02 -16.58
CA LEU A 571 -12.99 10.22 -17.42
C LEU A 571 -12.64 11.45 -16.59
N ALA A 572 -13.30 11.67 -15.45
CA ALA A 572 -12.98 12.76 -14.54
C ALA A 572 -11.50 12.74 -14.09
N ARG A 573 -10.94 11.55 -13.86
CA ARG A 573 -9.53 11.38 -13.53
C ARG A 573 -8.61 11.74 -14.70
N LEU A 574 -8.93 11.27 -15.91
CA LEU A 574 -8.17 11.59 -17.12
C LEU A 574 -8.28 13.07 -17.50
N ASP A 575 -9.36 13.74 -17.12
CA ASP A 575 -9.58 15.19 -17.35
C ASP A 575 -9.03 16.08 -16.22
N SER A 576 -8.52 15.47 -15.15
CA SER A 576 -8.00 16.22 -14.02
C SER A 576 -6.70 16.96 -14.36
N GLY A 577 -6.51 18.11 -13.71
CA GLY A 577 -5.24 18.85 -13.79
C GLY A 577 -4.03 18.02 -13.33
N LEU A 578 -4.23 17.02 -12.46
CA LEU A 578 -3.19 16.08 -12.06
C LEU A 578 -2.73 15.19 -13.23
N HIS A 579 -3.66 14.73 -14.07
CA HIS A 579 -3.33 13.95 -15.26
C HIS A 579 -2.61 14.82 -16.31
N THR A 580 -3.08 16.05 -16.55
CA THR A 580 -2.38 17.01 -17.42
C THR A 580 -0.96 17.26 -16.97
N GLN A 581 -0.74 17.47 -15.66
CA GLN A 581 0.61 17.62 -15.10
C GLN A 581 1.46 16.36 -15.26
N TRP A 582 0.85 15.17 -15.18
CA TRP A 582 1.54 13.90 -15.42
C TRP A 582 2.03 13.81 -16.88
N LEU A 583 1.17 14.12 -17.85
CA LEU A 583 1.53 14.17 -19.28
C LEU A 583 2.68 15.16 -19.51
N GLN A 584 2.58 16.38 -19.00
CA GLN A 584 3.63 17.40 -19.12
C GLN A 584 4.97 16.97 -18.48
N ARG A 585 4.94 16.27 -17.35
CA ARG A 585 6.16 15.72 -16.72
C ARG A 585 6.77 14.62 -17.60
N PHE A 586 5.95 13.74 -18.18
CA PHE A 586 6.43 12.68 -19.05
C PHE A 586 7.02 13.26 -20.34
N THR A 587 6.36 14.24 -20.96
CA THR A 587 6.88 14.96 -22.14
C THR A 587 8.22 15.62 -21.84
N ARG A 588 8.39 16.25 -20.67
CA ARG A 588 9.69 16.81 -20.25
C ARG A 588 10.76 15.75 -20.07
N LEU A 589 10.42 14.59 -19.52
CA LEU A 589 11.37 13.47 -19.44
C LEU A 589 11.82 13.05 -20.85
N LEU A 590 10.88 12.86 -21.78
CA LEU A 590 11.20 12.49 -23.16
C LEU A 590 12.09 13.53 -23.86
N GLY A 591 11.81 14.82 -23.69
CA GLY A 591 12.64 15.90 -24.21
C GLY A 591 14.06 15.89 -23.63
N HIS A 592 14.18 15.71 -22.31
CA HIS A 592 15.48 15.58 -21.63
C HIS A 592 16.29 14.37 -22.13
N LEU A 593 15.62 13.25 -22.41
CA LEU A 593 16.29 12.08 -22.99
C LEU A 593 16.75 12.34 -24.43
N ASP A 594 15.93 13.01 -25.24
CA ASP A 594 16.30 13.36 -26.63
C ASP A 594 17.49 14.31 -26.70
N GLU A 595 17.55 15.30 -25.82
CA GLU A 595 18.68 16.25 -25.74
C GLU A 595 19.99 15.51 -25.42
N GLN A 596 19.94 14.55 -24.48
CA GLN A 596 21.11 13.76 -24.12
C GLN A 596 21.54 12.79 -25.23
N VAL A 597 20.59 12.16 -25.92
CA VAL A 597 20.86 11.32 -27.09
C VAL A 597 21.48 12.17 -28.21
N ALA A 598 20.96 13.37 -28.47
CA ALA A 598 21.53 14.29 -29.46
C ALA A 598 22.93 14.80 -29.08
N ALA A 599 23.22 14.93 -27.79
CA ALA A 599 24.55 15.25 -27.28
C ALA A 599 25.54 14.07 -27.36
N GLY A 600 25.10 12.89 -27.81
CA GLY A 600 25.93 11.69 -27.95
C GLY A 600 26.24 11.00 -26.62
N LEU A 601 25.46 11.27 -25.56
CA LEU A 601 25.62 10.59 -24.28
C LEU A 601 25.16 9.14 -24.40
N LEU A 602 26.02 8.20 -23.99
CA LEU A 602 25.68 6.77 -23.98
C LEU A 602 24.83 6.39 -22.75
N VAL A 603 24.92 7.21 -21.71
CA VAL A 603 24.32 7.01 -20.39
C VAL A 603 23.74 8.34 -19.91
N GLY A 604 22.61 8.31 -19.20
CA GLY A 604 21.98 9.51 -18.67
C GLY A 604 22.84 10.22 -17.62
N ASP A 605 22.68 11.54 -17.55
CA ASP A 605 23.28 12.47 -16.58
C ASP A 605 23.03 12.11 -15.10
N ASN A 606 22.04 11.25 -14.83
CA ASN A 606 21.64 10.78 -13.51
C ASN A 606 22.06 9.32 -13.21
N HIS A 607 22.92 8.72 -14.02
CA HIS A 607 23.38 7.35 -13.80
C HIS A 607 24.06 7.18 -12.44
N ARG A 608 23.60 6.16 -11.70
CA ARG A 608 24.20 5.76 -10.43
C ARG A 608 25.36 4.82 -10.71
N ASP A 609 26.58 5.27 -10.49
CA ASP A 609 27.68 4.35 -10.23
C ASP A 609 27.50 3.76 -8.83
N ALA A 610 27.03 2.52 -8.75
CA ALA A 610 27.04 1.80 -7.48
C ALA A 610 28.51 1.59 -7.05
N PRO A 611 28.88 1.94 -5.80
CA PRO A 611 30.20 1.62 -5.29
C PRO A 611 30.37 0.09 -5.29
N ASP A 612 31.49 -0.37 -5.82
CA ASP A 612 31.93 -1.77 -5.73
C ASP A 612 33.05 -1.75 -4.70
N ASP A 613 32.75 -2.27 -3.52
CA ASP A 613 33.66 -2.26 -2.38
C ASP A 613 34.95 -3.07 -2.66
N TYR A 614 35.00 -3.87 -3.74
CA TYR A 614 36.17 -4.67 -4.12
C TYR A 614 37.20 -3.92 -4.99
N LEU A 615 36.79 -2.91 -5.76
CA LEU A 615 37.68 -2.21 -6.72
C LEU A 615 38.31 -0.92 -6.16
N GLY A 616 38.03 -0.56 -4.91
CA GLY A 616 38.55 0.67 -4.28
C GLY A 616 37.92 1.96 -4.83
N GLU A 617 38.15 3.08 -4.13
CA GLU A 617 37.58 4.40 -4.47
C GLU A 617 38.30 5.11 -5.63
N ASP A 618 39.50 4.65 -6.03
CA ASP A 618 40.43 5.39 -6.91
C ASP A 618 40.46 4.94 -8.39
N LEU A 619 39.62 3.98 -8.82
CA LEU A 619 39.58 3.51 -10.21
C LEU A 619 38.43 4.16 -10.98
N GLU A 620 38.74 4.86 -12.09
CA GLU A 620 37.75 5.27 -13.09
C GLU A 620 37.07 4.02 -13.67
N ARG A 621 35.76 3.89 -13.44
CA ARG A 621 35.00 2.73 -13.91
C ARG A 621 34.26 3.04 -15.21
N PRO A 622 34.26 2.10 -16.16
CA PRO A 622 33.39 2.23 -17.32
C PRO A 622 31.92 2.10 -16.90
N ALA A 623 31.09 3.07 -17.29
CA ALA A 623 29.66 3.04 -17.04
C ALA A 623 28.98 1.88 -17.82
N ARG A 624 27.90 1.33 -17.27
CA ARG A 624 27.07 0.30 -17.92
C ARG A 624 26.26 0.92 -19.06
N SER A 625 26.91 1.15 -20.19
CA SER A 625 26.41 2.05 -21.23
C SER A 625 25.62 1.42 -22.37
N ARG A 626 25.51 0.10 -22.42
CA ARG A 626 24.83 -0.64 -23.48
C ARG A 626 23.71 -1.47 -22.89
N LEU A 627 22.70 -1.78 -23.70
CA LEU A 627 21.58 -2.61 -23.25
C LEU A 627 22.04 -3.97 -22.72
N ARG A 628 23.04 -4.59 -23.34
CA ARG A 628 23.62 -5.85 -22.86
C ARG A 628 24.18 -5.80 -21.43
N HIS A 629 24.60 -4.63 -20.96
CA HIS A 629 25.13 -4.48 -19.60
C HIS A 629 24.03 -4.45 -18.52
N MET A 630 22.75 -4.46 -18.90
CA MET A 630 21.59 -4.38 -18.00
C MET A 630 20.59 -5.50 -18.25
N LEU A 631 20.29 -5.84 -19.51
CA LEU A 631 19.19 -6.75 -19.85
C LEU A 631 19.34 -8.11 -19.19
N GLY A 632 20.56 -8.65 -19.11
CA GLY A 632 20.82 -9.92 -18.43
C GLY A 632 20.42 -9.87 -16.95
N SER A 633 20.87 -8.86 -16.20
CA SER A 633 20.45 -8.67 -14.79
C SER A 633 18.94 -8.45 -14.66
N SER A 634 18.33 -7.65 -15.54
CA SER A 634 16.89 -7.39 -15.47
C SER A 634 16.04 -8.64 -15.73
N LEU A 635 16.50 -9.58 -16.57
CA LEU A 635 15.83 -10.87 -16.76
C LEU A 635 15.90 -11.73 -15.50
N TRP A 636 17.08 -11.81 -14.87
CA TRP A 636 17.25 -12.54 -13.61
C TRP A 636 16.45 -11.91 -12.47
N ASP A 637 16.48 -10.59 -12.30
CA ASP A 637 15.70 -9.88 -11.28
C ASP A 637 14.19 -10.19 -11.40
N ARG A 638 13.67 -10.28 -12.63
CA ARG A 638 12.26 -10.65 -12.88
C ARG A 638 11.99 -12.12 -12.61
N TYR A 639 12.92 -13.01 -12.96
CA TYR A 639 12.79 -14.42 -12.63
C TYR A 639 12.81 -14.65 -11.11
N GLU A 640 13.73 -14.03 -10.37
CA GLU A 640 13.81 -14.09 -8.91
C GLU A 640 12.53 -13.55 -8.25
N ALA A 641 11.99 -12.45 -8.76
CA ALA A 641 10.71 -11.91 -8.29
C ALA A 641 9.53 -12.88 -8.51
N LEU A 642 9.57 -13.70 -9.57
CA LEU A 642 8.59 -14.78 -9.76
C LEU A 642 8.82 -15.93 -8.78
N ARG A 643 10.07 -16.37 -8.60
CA ARG A 643 10.43 -17.44 -7.65
C ARG A 643 10.01 -17.13 -6.20
N ALA A 644 9.90 -15.86 -5.83
CA ALA A 644 9.34 -15.47 -4.53
C ALA A 644 7.90 -15.98 -4.28
N TYR A 645 7.16 -16.39 -5.33
CA TYR A 645 5.81 -16.96 -5.22
C TYR A 645 5.78 -18.49 -5.05
N ASP A 646 6.92 -19.18 -5.02
CA ASP A 646 6.98 -20.66 -4.95
C ASP A 646 6.06 -21.22 -3.86
N SER A 647 6.24 -20.76 -2.61
CA SER A 647 5.42 -21.19 -1.46
C SER A 647 3.95 -20.80 -1.54
N LEU A 648 3.61 -19.73 -2.28
CA LEU A 648 2.24 -19.24 -2.43
C LEU A 648 1.46 -19.97 -3.53
N VAL A 649 2.16 -20.49 -4.54
CA VAL A 649 1.56 -21.36 -5.56
C VAL A 649 1.25 -22.74 -4.98
N GLU A 650 2.07 -23.21 -4.05
CA GLU A 650 1.86 -24.49 -3.35
C GLU A 650 0.82 -24.40 -2.22
N ALA A 651 0.74 -23.27 -1.54
CA ALA A 651 -0.28 -23.02 -0.52
C ALA A 651 -1.60 -22.68 -1.21
N ASP A 652 -2.63 -23.52 -1.00
CA ASP A 652 -4.00 -23.39 -1.53
C ASP A 652 -4.75 -22.15 -0.97
N SER A 653 -4.11 -20.99 -0.99
CA SER A 653 -4.54 -19.75 -0.36
C SER A 653 -5.26 -18.86 -1.37
N GLU A 654 -6.55 -18.61 -1.11
CA GLU A 654 -7.46 -17.93 -2.03
C GLU A 654 -7.03 -16.51 -2.43
N SER A 655 -6.27 -15.78 -1.60
CA SER A 655 -6.04 -14.34 -1.78
C SER A 655 -4.72 -13.93 -2.46
N SER A 656 -3.80 -14.84 -2.80
CA SER A 656 -2.38 -14.51 -3.04
C SER A 656 -1.89 -14.51 -4.51
N LEU A 657 -2.71 -14.93 -5.48
CA LEU A 657 -2.24 -15.22 -6.85
C LEU A 657 -2.44 -14.10 -7.90
N TYR A 658 -3.23 -13.07 -7.64
CA TYR A 658 -3.36 -11.93 -8.58
C TYR A 658 -2.04 -11.18 -8.84
N PRO A 659 -1.22 -10.86 -7.81
CA PRO A 659 0.09 -10.24 -8.03
C PRO A 659 1.04 -11.08 -8.89
N LEU A 660 0.92 -12.42 -8.85
CA LEU A 660 1.71 -13.33 -9.68
C LEU A 660 1.41 -13.13 -11.17
N GLY A 661 0.14 -13.01 -11.56
CA GLY A 661 -0.24 -12.75 -12.96
C GLY A 661 0.36 -11.44 -13.48
N VAL A 662 0.36 -10.38 -12.66
CA VAL A 662 1.01 -9.10 -13.00
C VAL A 662 2.52 -9.25 -13.14
N ALA A 663 3.16 -10.08 -12.30
CA ALA A 663 4.58 -10.36 -12.39
C ALA A 663 4.94 -11.15 -13.66
N CYS A 664 4.12 -12.12 -14.07
CA CYS A 664 4.28 -12.86 -15.33
C CYS A 664 4.22 -11.91 -16.53
N ALA A 665 3.21 -11.04 -16.60
CA ALA A 665 3.06 -10.04 -17.66
C ALA A 665 4.25 -9.05 -17.70
N ALA A 666 4.77 -8.65 -16.54
CA ALA A 666 5.96 -7.82 -16.46
C ALA A 666 7.21 -8.53 -16.98
N PHE A 667 7.36 -9.84 -16.72
CA PHE A 667 8.49 -10.60 -17.22
C PHE A 667 8.44 -10.82 -18.73
N GLN A 668 7.27 -11.22 -19.26
CA GLN A 668 7.05 -11.31 -20.71
C GLN A 668 7.37 -10.00 -21.44
N TYR A 669 7.01 -8.86 -20.86
CA TYR A 669 7.35 -7.55 -21.42
C TYR A 669 8.87 -7.36 -21.57
N VAL A 670 9.65 -7.71 -20.53
CA VAL A 670 11.11 -7.60 -20.56
C VAL A 670 11.73 -8.61 -21.54
N LEU A 671 11.24 -9.85 -21.57
CA LEU A 671 11.62 -10.85 -22.58
C LEU A 671 11.37 -10.36 -24.01
N GLY A 672 10.22 -9.73 -24.25
CA GLY A 672 9.87 -9.16 -25.54
C GLY A 672 10.76 -7.98 -25.96
N LEU A 673 11.41 -7.28 -25.03
CA LEU A 673 12.46 -6.29 -25.34
C LEU A 673 13.79 -6.96 -25.70
N ALA A 674 14.10 -8.10 -25.09
CA ALA A 674 15.28 -8.91 -25.39
C ALA A 674 15.16 -9.69 -26.72
N ALA A 675 13.96 -9.80 -27.31
CA ALA A 675 13.72 -10.51 -28.57
C ALA A 675 14.57 -10.00 -29.75
N GLY A 676 14.96 -8.72 -29.75
CA GLY A 676 15.88 -8.17 -30.76
C GLY A 676 17.34 -8.60 -30.58
N CYS A 677 17.67 -9.24 -29.45
CA CYS A 677 18.99 -9.75 -29.09
C CYS A 677 19.08 -11.28 -29.21
N SER A 678 18.00 -12.01 -28.88
CA SER A 678 17.91 -13.48 -29.00
C SER A 678 16.47 -13.92 -29.28
N THR A 679 16.20 -14.48 -30.46
CA THR A 679 14.83 -14.83 -30.88
C THR A 679 14.36 -16.18 -30.32
N ASP A 680 15.17 -17.22 -30.47
CA ASP A 680 14.77 -18.60 -30.16
C ASP A 680 14.68 -18.85 -28.65
N GLY A 681 15.66 -18.33 -27.89
CA GLY A 681 15.64 -18.41 -26.42
C GLY A 681 14.45 -17.68 -25.80
N VAL A 682 14.08 -16.51 -26.36
CA VAL A 682 12.92 -15.73 -25.89
C VAL A 682 11.60 -16.48 -26.11
N GLN A 683 11.44 -17.16 -27.25
CA GLN A 683 10.23 -17.96 -27.49
C GLN A 683 10.11 -19.14 -26.52
N ALA A 684 11.21 -19.84 -26.23
CA ALA A 684 11.24 -20.94 -25.28
C ALA A 684 10.87 -20.47 -23.86
N ALA A 685 11.41 -19.34 -23.41
CA ALA A 685 11.14 -18.78 -22.08
C ALA A 685 9.75 -18.13 -21.95
N ALA A 686 9.17 -17.64 -23.06
CA ALA A 686 7.89 -16.96 -22.99
C ALA A 686 6.68 -17.91 -22.96
N ARG A 687 6.77 -19.10 -23.57
CA ARG A 687 5.65 -20.04 -23.63
C ARG A 687 5.14 -20.47 -22.24
N PRO A 688 5.99 -20.93 -21.29
CA PRO A 688 5.52 -21.29 -19.95
C PRO A 688 4.91 -20.12 -19.18
N LEU A 689 5.41 -18.89 -19.40
CA LEU A 689 4.82 -17.68 -18.79
C LEU A 689 3.42 -17.41 -19.31
N SER A 690 3.20 -17.55 -20.62
CA SER A 690 1.88 -17.38 -21.22
C SER A 690 0.89 -18.43 -20.75
N GLU A 691 1.34 -19.67 -20.59
CA GLU A 691 0.50 -20.76 -20.07
C GLU A 691 0.02 -20.46 -18.65
N ILE A 692 0.92 -20.14 -17.72
CA ILE A 692 0.48 -19.84 -16.34
C ILE A 692 -0.34 -18.55 -16.26
N GLU A 693 0.03 -17.50 -17.01
CA GLU A 693 -0.74 -16.25 -17.03
C GLU A 693 -2.18 -16.50 -17.48
N SER A 694 -2.38 -17.37 -18.47
CA SER A 694 -3.70 -17.78 -18.94
C SER A 694 -4.50 -18.48 -17.84
N HIS A 695 -3.90 -19.40 -17.08
CA HIS A 695 -4.56 -20.05 -15.94
C HIS A 695 -4.90 -19.05 -14.83
N LEU A 696 -3.98 -18.16 -14.46
CA LEU A 696 -4.19 -17.14 -13.44
C LEU A 696 -5.28 -16.15 -13.82
N LEU A 697 -5.36 -15.80 -15.10
CA LEU A 697 -6.42 -14.97 -15.63
C LEU A 697 -7.78 -15.67 -15.53
N HIS A 698 -7.90 -16.91 -16.00
CA HIS A 698 -9.14 -17.67 -15.92
C HIS A 698 -9.61 -17.86 -14.47
N LEU A 699 -8.68 -18.14 -13.56
CA LEU A 699 -8.96 -18.23 -12.12
C LEU A 699 -9.51 -16.91 -11.58
N ARG A 700 -8.85 -15.79 -11.88
CA ARG A 700 -9.31 -14.45 -11.51
C ARG A 700 -10.70 -14.18 -12.08
N HIS A 701 -10.92 -14.49 -13.35
CA HIS A 701 -12.19 -14.25 -14.02
C HIS A 701 -13.34 -15.00 -13.36
N ALA A 702 -13.14 -16.28 -13.08
CA ALA A 702 -14.12 -17.12 -12.41
C ALA A 702 -14.46 -16.59 -11.00
N ARG A 703 -13.45 -16.25 -10.20
CA ARG A 703 -13.63 -15.72 -8.84
C ARG A 703 -14.30 -14.35 -8.80
N VAL A 704 -13.80 -13.39 -9.59
CA VAL A 704 -14.39 -12.05 -9.70
C VAL A 704 -15.86 -12.13 -10.11
N THR A 705 -16.18 -13.06 -11.02
CA THR A 705 -17.58 -13.28 -11.42
C THR A 705 -18.40 -13.89 -10.30
N ALA A 706 -17.92 -14.92 -9.61
CA ALA A 706 -18.62 -15.49 -8.47
C ALA A 706 -18.89 -14.43 -7.38
N ASP A 707 -17.86 -13.69 -6.96
CA ASP A 707 -17.97 -12.67 -5.92
C ASP A 707 -18.96 -11.56 -6.30
N ALA A 708 -18.95 -11.11 -7.55
CA ALA A 708 -19.87 -10.08 -8.04
C ALA A 708 -21.32 -10.55 -8.14
N LEU A 709 -21.56 -11.86 -8.29
CA LEU A 709 -22.90 -12.45 -8.39
C LEU A 709 -23.52 -12.79 -7.03
N ALA A 710 -22.72 -12.90 -5.96
CA ALA A 710 -23.19 -13.25 -4.63
C ALA A 710 -24.40 -12.43 -4.13
N PRO A 711 -24.50 -11.10 -4.38
CA PRO A 711 -25.67 -10.31 -3.98
C PRO A 711 -26.97 -10.59 -4.77
N TYR A 712 -26.90 -11.34 -5.87
CA TYR A 712 -28.01 -11.52 -6.82
C TYR A 712 -28.49 -12.98 -6.92
N MET A 713 -28.13 -13.81 -5.93
CA MET A 713 -28.38 -15.25 -5.93
C MET A 713 -29.86 -15.65 -5.75
N ASP A 714 -30.76 -14.70 -5.49
CA ASP A 714 -32.20 -14.96 -5.35
C ASP A 714 -32.83 -15.48 -6.66
N ALA A 715 -32.25 -15.13 -7.81
CA ALA A 715 -32.65 -15.64 -9.11
C ALA A 715 -31.96 -16.99 -9.39
N ALA A 716 -32.74 -18.06 -9.60
CA ALA A 716 -32.21 -19.41 -9.84
C ALA A 716 -31.17 -19.48 -10.99
N PRO A 717 -31.39 -18.84 -12.17
CA PRO A 717 -30.39 -18.83 -13.25
C PRO A 717 -29.07 -18.12 -12.87
N VAL A 718 -29.14 -17.09 -12.02
CA VAL A 718 -27.95 -16.37 -11.52
C VAL A 718 -27.19 -17.22 -10.50
N SER A 719 -27.91 -17.91 -9.63
CA SER A 719 -27.34 -18.88 -8.67
C SER A 719 -26.65 -20.05 -9.38
N GLU A 720 -27.20 -20.53 -10.50
CA GLU A 720 -26.56 -21.53 -11.35
C GLU A 720 -25.23 -21.04 -11.94
N LEU A 721 -25.23 -19.83 -12.52
CA LEU A 721 -24.02 -19.22 -13.06
C LEU A 721 -22.95 -19.04 -11.97
N HIS A 722 -23.34 -18.54 -10.79
CA HIS A 722 -22.45 -18.40 -9.63
C HIS A 722 -21.77 -19.74 -9.29
N ARG A 723 -22.55 -20.83 -9.19
CA ARG A 723 -22.01 -22.16 -8.88
C ARG A 723 -21.06 -22.66 -9.98
N ARG A 724 -21.41 -22.46 -11.25
CA ARG A 724 -20.53 -22.82 -12.38
C ARG A 724 -19.20 -22.08 -12.32
N MET A 725 -19.21 -20.79 -11.95
CA MET A 725 -18.00 -19.99 -11.80
C MET A 725 -17.16 -20.46 -10.60
N GLN A 726 -17.77 -20.84 -9.48
CA GLN A 726 -17.04 -21.45 -8.35
C GLN A 726 -16.37 -22.77 -8.73
N THR A 727 -17.08 -23.65 -9.45
CA THR A 727 -16.51 -24.91 -9.95
C THR A 727 -15.31 -24.64 -10.87
N LEU A 728 -15.47 -23.74 -11.84
CA LEU A 728 -14.39 -23.36 -12.76
C LEU A 728 -13.17 -22.77 -12.02
N ALA A 729 -13.40 -21.96 -10.99
CA ALA A 729 -12.32 -21.42 -10.16
C ALA A 729 -11.53 -22.55 -9.48
N ASN A 730 -12.22 -23.51 -8.85
CA ASN A 730 -11.57 -24.64 -8.17
C ASN A 730 -10.80 -25.53 -9.15
N GLU A 731 -11.39 -25.84 -10.31
CA GLU A 731 -10.73 -26.61 -11.37
C GLU A 731 -9.48 -25.89 -11.89
N THR A 732 -9.58 -24.59 -12.17
CA THR A 732 -8.45 -23.80 -12.69
C THR A 732 -7.34 -23.67 -11.67
N GLN A 733 -7.68 -23.50 -10.38
CA GLN A 733 -6.73 -23.41 -9.28
C GLN A 733 -5.89 -24.68 -9.15
N ALA A 734 -6.48 -25.87 -9.37
CA ALA A 734 -5.77 -27.14 -9.36
C ALA A 734 -4.75 -27.29 -10.50
N GLU A 735 -4.88 -26.53 -11.59
CA GLU A 735 -3.95 -26.55 -12.72
C GLU A 735 -2.77 -25.57 -12.55
N VAL A 736 -2.90 -24.54 -11.70
CA VAL A 736 -1.85 -23.52 -11.50
C VAL A 736 -0.50 -24.13 -11.07
N PRO A 737 -0.43 -25.06 -10.09
CA PRO A 737 0.84 -25.68 -9.71
C PRO A 737 1.50 -26.47 -10.84
N LYS A 738 0.70 -27.10 -11.71
CA LYS A 738 1.22 -27.86 -12.87
C LYS A 738 1.84 -26.92 -13.90
N ALA A 739 1.18 -25.81 -14.20
CA ALA A 739 1.74 -24.79 -15.09
C ALA A 739 3.00 -24.13 -14.49
N TRP A 740 3.03 -23.93 -13.17
CA TRP A 740 4.20 -23.37 -12.46
C TRP A 740 5.43 -24.27 -12.53
N ALA A 741 5.26 -25.60 -12.50
CA ALA A 741 6.36 -26.55 -12.59
C ALA A 741 7.21 -26.36 -13.86
N SER A 742 6.61 -25.90 -14.96
CA SER A 742 7.33 -25.56 -16.19
C SER A 742 8.29 -24.38 -16.01
N ILE A 743 7.94 -23.39 -15.18
CA ILE A 743 8.77 -22.21 -14.86
C ILE A 743 9.85 -22.54 -13.81
N ASP A 744 9.56 -23.50 -12.92
CA ASP A 744 10.53 -24.06 -11.96
C ASP A 744 11.54 -25.03 -12.59
N SER A 745 11.31 -25.44 -13.84
CA SER A 745 12.16 -26.44 -14.44
C SER A 745 13.60 -25.95 -14.67
N GLU A 746 14.54 -26.89 -14.61
CA GLU A 746 15.93 -26.65 -15.03
C GLU A 746 15.98 -26.18 -16.49
N ALA A 747 15.17 -26.78 -17.37
CA ALA A 747 15.03 -26.38 -18.77
C ALA A 747 14.65 -24.90 -18.94
N TYR A 748 13.79 -24.36 -18.05
CA TYR A 748 13.43 -22.94 -18.08
C TYR A 748 14.63 -22.04 -17.74
N ARG A 749 15.41 -22.41 -16.72
CA ARG A 749 16.64 -21.69 -16.34
C ARG A 749 17.71 -21.79 -17.42
N GLU A 750 17.83 -22.93 -18.10
CA GLU A 750 18.71 -23.09 -19.25
C GLU A 750 18.31 -22.17 -20.40
N ALA A 751 17.01 -22.08 -20.72
CA ALA A 751 16.51 -21.17 -21.75
C ALA A 751 16.81 -19.69 -21.40
N LEU A 752 16.63 -19.28 -20.15
CA LEU A 752 17.05 -17.95 -19.68
C LEU A 752 18.57 -17.75 -19.78
N GLY A 753 19.36 -18.75 -19.40
CA GLY A 753 20.82 -18.74 -19.53
C GLY A 753 21.28 -18.57 -20.98
N GLN A 754 20.63 -19.23 -21.94
CA GLN A 754 20.91 -19.08 -23.37
C GLN A 754 20.59 -17.67 -23.88
N ILE A 755 19.47 -17.07 -23.45
CA ILE A 755 19.15 -15.67 -23.78
C ILE A 755 20.27 -14.75 -23.28
N VAL A 756 20.66 -14.90 -22.00
CA VAL A 756 21.70 -14.07 -21.39
C VAL A 756 23.07 -14.29 -22.04
N ALA A 757 23.38 -15.51 -22.46
CA ALA A 757 24.63 -15.82 -23.18
C ALA A 757 24.69 -15.20 -24.59
N THR A 758 23.52 -14.88 -25.18
CA THR A 758 23.41 -14.25 -26.51
C THR A 758 23.47 -12.72 -26.43
N ILE A 759 23.09 -12.14 -25.28
CA ILE A 759 23.13 -10.71 -24.98
C ILE A 759 24.56 -10.27 -24.65
#